data_AF-A0AA43JJX6-F1
#
_entry.id   AF-A0AA43JJX6-F1
#
_cell.length_a   1.000
_cell.length_b   1.000
_cell.length_c   1.000
_cell.angle_alpha   90.00
_cell.angle_beta   90.00
_cell.angle_gamma   90.00
#
_symmetry.space_group_name_H-M   'P 1'
#
loop_
_entity.id
_entity.type
_entity.pdbx_description
1 polymer ?
#
loop_
_entity_poly.entity_id
_entity_poly.type
_entity_poly.pdbx_seq_one_letter_code
_entity_poly.pdbx_strand_id
1 'polypeptide(L)'
;MKDDQPVVPATVKLPEITVKAVMLSVILAAVLAAANAYLGLFAGMTVSASIPAAVASRAILRLFRNSNILENNIVQTAASSGEALAAGVIFTIPALLLVGYWSDFDYWETVLIATVGGVLGVVFTIPLRRALIVTAHLRFPEGVATAEVLKAASSDRNASRIRDSTAASRSLLFSAVLGALVKFGESGLRLWADSLEIAAQVGKTVFYGGLNLSPALLAVGFILGLRTAMVVFLGGVIGWMLLMPTYGLIYGLPPERTGMAAAMSIWSEQIRYVGIGAMLAGGLWTLTRLREPVWNSLQTLRANYRASGSMEASRGLARTEQDASIVWIVVPLVLSLIPMAWIYSRVVDSWLIGMVMTLVMAIAAFLFSSVAAYMAGLVGSSSNPVSGVTIATIMMAALLLLLFLGAGHPAGPAAALVIGAVVCCAAAMGGDNLQDLKTGHLVGATPWKQQVMQVLGVVTGALVLAPVLSLLQAKYGIGEPTSSHPHPLTAPQATLMANLSRSVFGAGLPWPLVGLGATIGALVIMVDRVQERRGSAFRFPVLAVALGIYLPLKLSAAIFLGGVIAALASRKLDGRLETSSQSGLLFSAGLITGEALMGIMLAMPIALSGFWPGLASDPFILFASPPLGGWPGLVVVMLVAWFLYRIAVDSRENGRTRITDSGS
;
A
#
# COMPACT_ATOMS: atom_id res chain seq x y z
N MET A 1 -19.11 -1.45 28.98
CA MET A 1 -18.60 -0.45 29.95
C MET A 1 -18.81 0.92 29.30
N LYS A 2 -18.54 2.07 29.95
CA LYS A 2 -18.53 3.38 29.24
C LYS A 2 -17.30 3.41 28.31
N ASP A 3 -17.40 2.78 27.14
CA ASP A 3 -16.24 2.31 26.36
C ASP A 3 -15.55 3.36 25.47
N ASP A 4 -16.04 4.61 25.44
CA ASP A 4 -15.45 5.70 24.63
C ASP A 4 -14.83 6.85 25.46
N GLN A 5 -14.62 6.69 26.78
CA GLN A 5 -13.90 7.72 27.52
C GLN A 5 -12.39 7.66 27.23
N PRO A 6 -11.76 8.79 26.85
CA PRO A 6 -10.34 8.83 26.49
C PRO A 6 -9.46 8.48 27.70
N VAL A 7 -8.42 7.68 27.44
CA VAL A 7 -7.46 7.22 28.47
C VAL A 7 -6.84 8.39 29.24
N VAL A 8 -6.46 9.45 28.53
CA VAL A 8 -6.02 10.72 29.13
C VAL A 8 -7.21 11.68 29.12
N PRO A 9 -7.79 12.03 30.29
CA PRO A 9 -8.90 12.95 30.37
C PRO A 9 -8.57 14.32 29.77
N ALA A 10 -9.59 15.04 29.30
CA ALA A 10 -9.41 16.38 28.73
C ALA A 10 -8.84 17.41 29.74
N THR A 11 -9.01 17.17 31.04
CA THR A 11 -8.49 18.01 32.14
C THR A 11 -6.99 17.85 32.34
N VAL A 12 -6.40 16.72 31.93
CA VAL A 12 -4.97 16.44 32.07
C VAL A 12 -4.23 16.96 30.85
N LYS A 13 -3.18 17.76 31.08
CA LYS A 13 -2.26 18.26 30.03
C LYS A 13 -0.93 17.53 30.14
N LEU A 14 -0.63 16.71 29.13
CA LEU A 14 0.67 16.08 28.95
C LEU A 14 1.40 16.71 27.75
N PRO A 15 2.74 16.72 27.75
CA PRO A 15 3.49 17.12 26.57
C PRO A 15 3.21 16.12 25.43
N GLU A 16 2.98 16.66 24.25
CA GLU A 16 2.50 15.94 23.08
C GLU A 16 3.53 16.05 21.95
N ILE A 17 3.68 17.26 21.41
CA ILE A 17 4.74 17.58 20.45
C ILE A 17 5.97 17.99 21.26
N THR A 18 6.97 17.10 21.31
CA THR A 18 8.28 17.37 21.91
C THR A 18 9.38 17.18 20.87
N VAL A 19 10.57 17.74 21.12
CA VAL A 19 11.70 17.64 20.18
C VAL A 19 12.05 16.19 19.85
N LYS A 20 12.10 15.31 20.88
CA LYS A 20 12.34 13.87 20.68
C LYS A 20 11.22 13.20 19.88
N ALA A 21 9.96 13.58 20.09
CA ALA A 21 8.83 13.04 19.34
C ALA A 21 8.88 13.49 17.86
N VAL A 22 9.20 14.76 17.60
CA VAL A 22 9.35 15.29 16.22
C VAL A 22 10.51 14.62 15.49
N MET A 23 11.70 14.50 16.10
CA MET A 23 12.84 13.84 15.47
C MET A 23 12.51 12.36 15.17
N LEU A 24 11.91 11.66 16.12
CA LEU A 24 11.54 10.26 15.92
C LEU A 24 10.44 10.10 14.86
N SER A 25 9.52 11.06 14.77
CA SER A 25 8.49 11.10 13.73
C SER A 25 9.10 11.19 12.33
N VAL A 26 10.07 12.09 12.13
CA VAL A 26 10.76 12.24 10.85
C VAL A 26 11.50 10.96 10.48
N ILE A 27 12.23 10.36 11.43
CA ILE A 27 12.98 9.12 11.18
C ILE A 27 12.03 7.97 10.82
N LEU A 28 10.98 7.73 11.61
CA LEU A 28 10.06 6.62 11.36
C LEU A 28 9.20 6.85 10.11
N ALA A 29 8.76 8.08 9.84
CA ALA A 29 8.04 8.40 8.61
C ALA A 29 8.92 8.14 7.38
N ALA A 30 10.19 8.54 7.40
CA ALA A 30 11.14 8.27 6.32
C ALA A 30 11.33 6.76 6.10
N VAL A 31 11.60 6.02 7.18
CA VAL A 31 11.83 4.57 7.15
C VAL A 31 10.62 3.80 6.62
N LEU A 32 9.41 4.13 7.11
CA LEU A 32 8.19 3.42 6.73
C LEU A 32 7.68 3.82 5.34
N ALA A 33 7.84 5.08 4.94
CA ALA A 33 7.57 5.51 3.56
C ALA A 33 8.47 4.76 2.58
N ALA A 34 9.77 4.68 2.88
CA ALA A 34 10.75 3.97 2.08
C ALA A 34 10.44 2.46 1.99
N ALA A 35 10.16 1.83 3.14
CA ALA A 35 9.83 0.40 3.20
C ALA A 35 8.56 0.07 2.39
N ASN A 36 7.52 0.90 2.49
CA ASN A 36 6.29 0.70 1.74
C ASN A 36 6.43 1.04 0.25
N ALA A 37 7.32 1.98 -0.10
CA ALA A 37 7.62 2.24 -1.50
C ALA A 37 8.24 1.01 -2.18
N TYR A 38 9.22 0.39 -1.53
CA TYR A 38 9.80 -0.88 -1.99
C TYR A 38 8.74 -1.98 -2.08
N LEU A 39 8.02 -2.21 -0.97
CA LEU A 39 7.04 -3.28 -0.89
C LEU A 39 5.98 -3.15 -1.96
N GLY A 40 5.43 -1.95 -2.17
CA GLY A 40 4.34 -1.78 -3.11
C GLY A 40 4.80 -1.75 -4.57
N LEU A 41 6.04 -1.37 -4.87
CA LEU A 41 6.65 -1.65 -6.18
C LEU A 41 6.90 -3.16 -6.38
N PHE A 42 7.22 -3.89 -5.32
CA PHE A 42 7.54 -5.32 -5.43
C PHE A 42 6.28 -6.21 -5.49
N ALA A 43 5.37 -6.04 -4.54
CA ALA A 43 4.19 -6.86 -4.31
C ALA A 43 2.88 -6.22 -4.81
N GLY A 44 2.88 -4.94 -5.18
CA GLY A 44 1.68 -4.25 -5.67
C GLY A 44 0.68 -3.84 -4.59
N MET A 45 1.13 -3.73 -3.34
CA MET A 45 0.28 -3.30 -2.22
C MET A 45 1.13 -2.74 -1.07
N THR A 46 0.49 -1.98 -0.18
CA THR A 46 1.07 -1.50 1.07
C THR A 46 0.48 -2.25 2.26
N VAL A 47 1.17 -2.17 3.39
CA VAL A 47 0.71 -2.74 4.66
C VAL A 47 0.67 -1.62 5.68
N SER A 48 -0.48 -1.48 6.33
CA SER A 48 -0.68 -0.49 7.38
C SER A 48 0.43 -0.56 8.43
N ALA A 49 1.16 0.54 8.56
CA ALA A 49 2.30 0.62 9.45
C ALA A 49 1.95 1.23 10.81
N SER A 50 0.68 1.58 11.06
CA SER A 50 0.20 2.23 12.28
C SER A 50 0.55 1.43 13.56
N ILE A 51 0.25 0.12 13.59
CA ILE A 51 0.56 -0.76 14.72
C ILE A 51 2.09 -0.95 14.87
N PRO A 52 2.85 -1.36 13.83
CA PRO A 52 4.32 -1.42 13.91
C PRO A 52 4.96 -0.11 14.37
N ALA A 53 4.47 1.04 13.87
CA ALA A 53 4.97 2.36 14.26
C ALA A 53 4.74 2.64 15.74
N ALA A 54 3.56 2.32 16.29
CA ALA A 54 3.29 2.44 17.73
C ALA A 54 4.24 1.60 18.59
N VAL A 55 4.54 0.37 18.16
CA VAL A 55 5.46 -0.56 18.85
C VAL A 55 6.90 -0.07 18.76
N ALA A 56 7.36 0.31 17.56
CA ALA A 56 8.72 0.80 17.33
C ALA A 56 8.97 2.13 18.06
N SER A 57 8.03 3.07 17.95
CA SER A 57 8.09 4.34 18.66
C SER A 57 8.13 4.12 20.18
N ARG A 58 7.31 3.23 20.75
CA ARG A 58 7.41 2.89 22.18
C ARG A 58 8.78 2.32 22.55
N ALA A 59 9.30 1.39 21.75
CA ALA A 59 10.56 0.72 22.00
C ALA A 59 11.75 1.70 22.09
N ILE A 60 11.67 2.82 21.36
CA ILE A 60 12.66 3.90 21.36
C ILE A 60 12.35 4.93 22.46
N LEU A 61 11.09 5.40 22.57
CA LEU A 61 10.69 6.42 23.53
C LEU A 61 10.88 5.97 24.99
N ARG A 62 10.78 4.67 25.29
CA ARG A 62 11.05 4.13 26.63
C ARG A 62 12.50 4.32 27.10
N LEU A 63 13.43 4.59 26.18
CA LEU A 63 14.81 4.94 26.52
C LEU A 63 14.91 6.34 27.14
N PHE A 64 13.85 7.16 27.01
CA PHE A 64 13.77 8.49 27.60
C PHE A 64 12.88 8.48 28.85
N ARG A 65 13.40 9.02 29.96
CA ARG A 65 12.76 9.02 31.30
C ARG A 65 11.35 9.62 31.34
N ASN A 66 11.06 10.64 30.51
CA ASN A 66 9.80 11.39 30.53
C ASN A 66 8.93 11.11 29.29
N SER A 67 8.85 9.86 28.82
CA SER A 67 7.98 9.49 27.69
C SER A 67 6.55 9.22 28.15
N ASN A 68 5.56 9.62 27.34
CA ASN A 68 4.15 9.35 27.63
C ASN A 68 3.39 8.80 26.41
N ILE A 69 2.15 8.35 26.65
CA ILE A 69 1.30 7.74 25.62
C ILE A 69 0.98 8.71 24.47
N LEU A 70 0.79 10.00 24.75
CA LEU A 70 0.42 10.96 23.72
C LEU A 70 1.62 11.30 22.82
N GLU A 71 2.83 11.42 23.36
CA GLU A 71 4.06 11.51 22.53
C GLU A 71 4.17 10.33 21.57
N ASN A 72 3.91 9.12 22.06
CA ASN A 72 3.95 7.91 21.23
C ASN A 72 2.86 7.91 20.14
N ASN A 73 1.64 8.35 20.48
CA ASN A 73 0.54 8.49 19.52
C ASN A 73 0.90 9.44 18.37
N ILE A 74 1.56 10.55 18.67
CA ILE A 74 1.86 11.58 17.68
C ILE A 74 3.00 11.14 16.75
N VAL A 75 4.00 10.42 17.30
CA VAL A 75 5.03 9.78 16.48
C VAL A 75 4.42 8.73 15.55
N GLN A 76 3.53 7.88 16.07
CA GLN A 76 2.82 6.90 15.26
C GLN A 76 2.01 7.57 14.16
N THR A 77 1.29 8.66 14.48
CA THR A 77 0.48 9.41 13.52
C THR A 77 1.33 9.92 12.35
N ALA A 78 2.46 10.59 12.63
CA ALA A 78 3.34 11.09 11.58
C ALA A 78 3.98 9.96 10.76
N ALA A 79 4.36 8.87 11.41
CA ALA A 79 4.96 7.70 10.78
C ALA A 79 3.99 7.01 9.82
N SER A 80 2.71 6.88 10.22
CA SER A 80 1.63 6.32 9.40
C SER A 80 1.30 7.23 8.21
N SER A 81 1.33 8.56 8.39
CA SER A 81 1.15 9.51 7.28
C SER A 81 2.21 9.36 6.17
N GLY A 82 3.47 9.07 6.52
CA GLY A 82 4.51 8.81 5.53
C GLY A 82 4.23 7.54 4.70
N GLU A 83 3.70 6.49 5.34
CA GLU A 83 3.29 5.25 4.70
C GLU A 83 2.06 5.42 3.79
N ALA A 84 1.01 6.07 4.29
CA ALA A 84 -0.19 6.37 3.53
C ALA A 84 0.11 7.19 2.26
N LEU A 85 1.02 8.16 2.37
CA LEU A 85 1.50 8.93 1.22
C LEU A 85 2.23 8.04 0.21
N ALA A 86 3.08 7.12 0.69
CA ALA A 86 3.81 6.19 -0.16
C ALA A 86 2.84 5.41 -1.05
N ALA A 87 1.73 4.90 -0.50
CA ALA A 87 0.70 4.18 -1.26
C ALA A 87 0.17 4.99 -2.45
N GLY A 88 -0.17 6.27 -2.24
CA GLY A 88 -0.61 7.16 -3.31
C GLY A 88 0.45 7.38 -4.39
N VAL A 89 1.71 7.58 -3.97
CA VAL A 89 2.85 7.84 -4.86
C VAL A 89 3.19 6.62 -5.72
N ILE A 90 3.34 5.44 -5.13
CA ILE A 90 3.79 4.24 -5.86
C ILE A 90 2.78 3.71 -6.87
N PHE A 91 1.49 4.07 -6.75
CA PHE A 91 0.47 3.65 -7.70
C PHE A 91 0.52 4.49 -8.98
N THR A 92 1.03 5.72 -8.92
CA THR A 92 0.90 6.69 -10.03
C THR A 92 2.22 7.25 -10.52
N ILE A 93 3.17 7.56 -9.64
CA ILE A 93 4.44 8.19 -10.02
C ILE A 93 5.30 7.22 -10.86
N PRO A 94 5.47 5.93 -10.52
CA PRO A 94 6.18 5.00 -11.40
C PRO A 94 5.45 4.75 -12.71
N ALA A 95 4.13 4.96 -12.77
CA ALA A 95 3.37 4.84 -14.01
C ALA A 95 3.80 5.89 -15.04
N LEU A 96 4.30 7.06 -14.61
CA LEU A 96 4.84 8.10 -15.50
C LEU A 96 6.10 7.63 -16.23
N LEU A 97 6.97 6.90 -15.53
CA LEU A 97 8.13 6.23 -16.14
C LEU A 97 7.68 5.13 -17.10
N LEU A 98 6.71 4.30 -16.69
CA LEU A 98 6.19 3.23 -17.53
C LEU A 98 5.49 3.73 -18.80
N VAL A 99 4.85 4.91 -18.77
CA VAL A 99 4.26 5.51 -19.98
C VAL A 99 5.28 6.20 -20.88
N GLY A 100 6.53 6.37 -20.42
CA GLY A 100 7.60 7.04 -21.17
C GLY A 100 7.60 8.56 -21.04
N TYR A 101 6.88 9.12 -20.07
CA TYR A 101 6.90 10.56 -19.80
C TYR A 101 8.22 10.99 -19.16
N TRP A 102 8.75 10.15 -18.28
CA TRP A 102 10.02 10.34 -17.62
C TRP A 102 10.98 9.19 -17.96
N SER A 103 12.25 9.51 -18.17
CA SER A 103 13.33 8.51 -18.23
C SER A 103 13.84 8.19 -16.83
N ASP A 104 13.89 9.20 -15.96
CA ASP A 104 14.24 9.12 -14.55
C ASP A 104 13.22 9.91 -13.73
N PHE A 105 13.04 9.58 -12.46
CA PHE A 105 12.10 10.29 -11.59
C PHE A 105 12.49 11.76 -11.43
N ASP A 106 11.57 12.66 -11.77
CA ASP A 106 11.75 14.08 -11.47
C ASP A 106 11.51 14.31 -9.97
N TYR A 107 12.57 14.77 -9.28
CA TYR A 107 12.54 14.97 -7.84
C TYR A 107 11.52 16.03 -7.43
N TRP A 108 11.48 17.19 -8.11
CA TRP A 108 10.64 18.30 -7.68
C TRP A 108 9.18 18.09 -8.05
N GLU A 109 8.89 17.55 -9.23
CA GLU A 109 7.50 17.20 -9.58
C GLU A 109 6.96 16.12 -8.65
N THR A 110 7.75 15.09 -8.32
CA THR A 110 7.35 14.05 -7.37
C THR A 110 7.08 14.63 -5.98
N VAL A 111 7.99 15.46 -5.45
CA VAL A 111 7.82 16.12 -4.14
C VAL A 111 6.59 17.02 -4.12
N LEU A 112 6.37 17.80 -5.18
CA LEU A 112 5.22 18.70 -5.26
C LEU A 112 3.91 17.93 -5.34
N ILE A 113 3.80 16.93 -6.22
CA ILE A 113 2.59 16.10 -6.37
C ILE A 113 2.25 15.41 -5.04
N ALA A 114 3.26 14.78 -4.41
CA ALA A 114 3.10 14.07 -3.15
C ALA A 114 2.72 15.04 -2.01
N THR A 115 3.38 16.19 -1.91
CA THR A 115 3.10 17.18 -0.86
C THR A 115 1.71 17.77 -1.02
N VAL A 116 1.33 18.21 -2.23
CA VAL A 116 0.01 18.80 -2.52
C VAL A 116 -1.09 17.78 -2.23
N GLY A 117 -1.00 16.60 -2.81
CA GLY A 117 -2.01 15.56 -2.60
C GLY A 117 -2.08 15.14 -1.13
N GLY A 118 -0.93 14.96 -0.48
CA GLY A 118 -0.87 14.55 0.90
C GLY A 118 -1.46 15.59 1.87
N VAL A 119 -1.10 16.87 1.69
CA VAL A 119 -1.63 17.98 2.50
C VAL A 119 -3.13 18.15 2.29
N LEU A 120 -3.61 18.06 1.04
CA LEU A 120 -5.06 18.07 0.76
C LEU A 120 -5.78 16.95 1.52
N GLY A 121 -5.24 15.74 1.51
CA GLY A 121 -5.77 14.61 2.28
C GLY A 121 -5.86 14.91 3.78
N VAL A 122 -4.79 15.46 4.38
CA VAL A 122 -4.80 15.89 5.80
C VAL A 122 -5.89 16.94 6.05
N VAL A 123 -5.95 17.98 5.22
CA VAL A 123 -6.94 19.07 5.35
C VAL A 123 -8.37 18.55 5.28
N PHE A 124 -8.67 17.64 4.36
CA PHE A 124 -10.00 17.08 4.19
C PHE A 124 -10.40 16.16 5.37
N THR A 125 -9.45 15.58 6.09
CA THR A 125 -9.77 14.78 7.28
C THR A 125 -10.30 15.63 8.44
N ILE A 126 -10.02 16.93 8.47
CA ILE A 126 -10.43 17.83 9.56
C ILE A 126 -11.96 17.86 9.74
N PRO A 127 -12.76 18.20 8.70
CA PRO A 127 -14.22 18.12 8.80
C PRO A 127 -14.72 16.67 8.90
N LEU A 128 -14.05 15.71 8.26
CA LEU A 128 -14.46 14.31 8.24
C LEU A 128 -14.30 13.62 9.60
N ARG A 129 -13.33 14.04 10.42
CA ARG A 129 -13.11 13.50 11.77
C ARG A 129 -14.37 13.67 12.60
N ARG A 130 -14.93 14.89 12.66
CA ARG A 130 -16.17 15.14 13.40
C ARG A 130 -17.31 14.30 12.83
N ALA A 131 -17.48 14.32 11.52
CA ALA A 131 -18.55 13.60 10.83
C ALA A 131 -18.53 12.08 11.10
N LEU A 132 -17.35 11.45 11.02
CA LEU A 132 -17.22 9.99 10.97
C LEU A 132 -16.83 9.36 12.31
N ILE A 133 -16.02 10.04 13.13
CA ILE A 133 -15.58 9.53 14.42
C ILE A 133 -16.50 10.00 15.55
N VAL A 134 -16.83 11.29 15.57
CA VAL A 134 -17.57 11.91 16.68
C VAL A 134 -19.07 11.76 16.50
N THR A 135 -19.62 12.00 15.31
CA THR A 135 -21.08 11.93 15.08
C THR A 135 -21.54 10.53 14.66
N ALA A 136 -20.89 9.93 13.66
CA ALA A 136 -21.30 8.62 13.13
C ALA A 136 -20.75 7.42 13.92
N HIS A 137 -19.82 7.64 14.85
CA HIS A 137 -19.19 6.60 15.67
C HIS A 137 -18.71 5.37 14.88
N LEU A 138 -18.09 5.59 13.71
CA LEU A 138 -17.51 4.49 12.93
C LEU A 138 -16.40 3.79 13.74
N ARG A 139 -16.22 2.49 13.44
CA ARG A 139 -15.39 1.59 14.24
C ARG A 139 -13.90 1.92 14.10
N PHE A 140 -13.42 2.13 12.87
CA PHE A 140 -11.99 2.31 12.57
C PHE A 140 -11.14 1.21 13.24
N PRO A 141 -11.30 -0.05 12.80
CA PRO A 141 -10.81 -1.22 13.53
C PRO A 141 -9.30 -1.22 13.76
N GLU A 142 -8.52 -0.70 12.81
CA GLU A 142 -7.07 -0.58 12.94
C GLU A 142 -6.70 0.52 13.93
N GLY A 143 -7.37 1.67 13.90
CA GLY A 143 -7.16 2.73 14.88
C GLY A 143 -7.50 2.30 16.31
N VAL A 144 -8.54 1.46 16.48
CA VAL A 144 -8.84 0.81 17.76
C VAL A 144 -7.71 -0.13 18.17
N ALA A 145 -7.22 -0.98 17.26
CA ALA A 145 -6.13 -1.90 17.54
C ALA A 145 -4.82 -1.16 17.93
N THR A 146 -4.48 -0.09 17.21
CA THR A 146 -3.35 0.78 17.54
C THR A 146 -3.53 1.43 18.91
N ALA A 147 -4.74 1.88 19.25
CA ALA A 147 -5.03 2.44 20.58
C ALA A 147 -4.82 1.41 21.68
N GLU A 148 -5.23 0.15 21.48
CA GLU A 148 -4.98 -0.94 22.43
C GLU A 148 -3.49 -1.22 22.60
N VAL A 149 -2.70 -1.18 21.52
CA VAL A 149 -1.23 -1.29 21.61
C VAL A 149 -0.63 -0.13 22.40
N LEU A 150 -1.06 1.10 22.16
CA LEU A 150 -0.59 2.29 22.89
C LEU A 150 -0.97 2.23 24.38
N LYS A 151 -2.15 1.71 24.72
CA LYS A 151 -2.61 1.49 26.11
C LYS A 151 -1.82 0.38 26.81
N ALA A 152 -1.61 -0.75 26.14
CA ALA A 152 -0.80 -1.85 26.65
C ALA A 152 0.65 -1.40 26.88
N ALA A 153 1.18 -0.59 25.97
CA ALA A 153 2.49 0.00 26.04
C ALA A 153 2.66 1.00 27.19
N SER A 154 1.64 1.79 27.54
CA SER A 154 1.72 2.86 28.56
C SER A 154 1.43 2.38 30.00
N SER A 155 0.85 1.20 30.15
CA SER A 155 0.52 0.57 31.45
C SER A 155 1.75 -0.01 32.16
N ASP A 156 2.83 0.77 32.25
CA ASP A 156 4.19 0.43 32.75
C ASP A 156 4.27 0.08 34.25
N ARG A 157 3.14 -0.12 34.94
CA ARG A 157 3.12 -0.51 36.37
C ARG A 157 2.87 -2.00 36.62
N ASN A 158 2.49 -2.78 35.61
CA ASN A 158 2.30 -4.24 35.74
C ASN A 158 3.40 -5.04 35.02
N ALA A 159 4.18 -5.81 35.78
CA ALA A 159 5.31 -6.63 35.27
C ALA A 159 4.91 -7.61 34.15
N SER A 160 3.65 -8.07 34.11
CA SER A 160 3.13 -8.97 33.07
C SER A 160 2.93 -8.27 31.72
N ARG A 161 2.47 -7.01 31.71
CA ARG A 161 2.20 -6.24 30.46
C ARG A 161 3.47 -5.66 29.83
N ILE A 162 4.50 -5.39 30.63
CA ILE A 162 5.84 -5.02 30.17
C ILE A 162 6.48 -6.17 29.36
N ARG A 163 6.25 -7.42 29.78
CA ARG A 163 6.76 -8.60 29.07
C ARG A 163 6.13 -8.74 27.68
N ASP A 164 4.84 -8.44 27.56
CA ASP A 164 4.07 -8.56 26.30
C ASP A 164 4.49 -7.49 25.27
N SER A 165 4.65 -6.22 25.68
CA SER A 165 5.14 -5.15 24.78
C SER A 165 6.61 -5.35 24.37
N THR A 166 7.43 -5.86 25.29
CA THR A 166 8.82 -6.18 24.99
C THR A 166 8.91 -7.38 24.04
N ALA A 167 8.06 -8.40 24.18
CA ALA A 167 7.98 -9.51 23.25
C ALA A 167 7.55 -9.07 21.85
N ALA A 168 6.55 -8.19 21.73
CA ALA A 168 6.14 -7.61 20.46
C ALA A 168 7.28 -6.85 19.76
N SER A 169 8.01 -5.99 20.50
CA SER A 169 9.16 -5.26 19.95
C SER A 169 10.31 -6.18 19.53
N ARG A 170 10.59 -7.23 20.30
CA ARG A 170 11.60 -8.24 19.96
C ARG A 170 11.21 -9.03 18.72
N SER A 171 9.95 -9.44 18.60
CA SER A 171 9.43 -10.14 17.42
C SER A 171 9.60 -9.28 16.17
N LEU A 172 9.18 -8.01 16.22
CA LEU A 172 9.33 -7.05 15.12
C LEU A 172 10.80 -6.92 14.69
N LEU A 173 11.71 -6.66 15.65
CA LEU A 173 13.14 -6.51 15.39
C LEU A 173 13.76 -7.80 14.83
N PHE A 174 13.45 -8.94 15.42
CA PHE A 174 13.95 -10.24 14.96
C PHE A 174 13.51 -10.53 13.53
N SER A 175 12.23 -10.33 13.22
CA SER A 175 11.74 -10.47 11.84
C SER A 175 12.35 -9.48 10.87
N ALA A 176 12.60 -8.23 11.29
CA ALA A 176 13.27 -7.24 10.45
C ALA A 176 14.72 -7.62 10.15
N VAL A 177 15.47 -8.09 11.16
CA VAL A 177 16.82 -8.61 10.94
C VAL A 177 16.80 -9.85 10.05
N LEU A 178 15.85 -10.77 10.27
CA LEU A 178 15.72 -11.98 9.45
C LEU A 178 15.43 -11.63 7.98
N GLY A 179 14.44 -10.77 7.71
CA GLY A 179 14.13 -10.31 6.35
C GLY A 179 15.31 -9.59 5.69
N ALA A 180 16.02 -8.75 6.44
CA ALA A 180 17.22 -8.07 5.96
C ALA A 180 18.36 -9.05 5.62
N LEU A 181 18.63 -10.04 6.48
CA LEU A 181 19.68 -11.03 6.23
C LEU A 181 19.36 -11.92 5.03
N VAL A 182 18.10 -12.35 4.90
CA VAL A 182 17.67 -13.13 3.72
C VAL A 182 17.85 -12.30 2.46
N LYS A 183 17.41 -11.02 2.46
CA LYS A 183 17.59 -10.16 1.28
C LYS A 183 19.05 -9.87 0.95
N PHE A 184 19.89 -9.71 1.97
CA PHE A 184 21.32 -9.54 1.80
C PHE A 184 21.97 -10.78 1.18
N GLY A 185 21.60 -11.98 1.64
CA GLY A 185 22.07 -13.25 1.07
C GLY A 185 21.61 -13.47 -0.37
N GLU A 186 20.34 -13.15 -0.67
CA GLU A 186 19.71 -13.28 -1.99
C GLU A 186 20.27 -12.25 -2.99
N SER A 187 20.10 -10.95 -2.71
CA SER A 187 20.37 -9.88 -3.68
C SER A 187 21.75 -9.25 -3.53
N GLY A 188 22.33 -9.25 -2.33
CA GLY A 188 23.67 -8.71 -2.07
C GLY A 188 24.76 -9.71 -2.46
N LEU A 189 24.82 -10.83 -1.73
CA LEU A 189 25.85 -11.86 -1.90
C LEU A 189 25.57 -12.82 -3.08
N ARG A 190 24.32 -12.90 -3.56
CA ARG A 190 23.86 -13.84 -4.60
C ARG A 190 24.09 -15.31 -4.24
N LEU A 191 23.81 -15.68 -2.99
CA LEU A 191 23.95 -17.05 -2.47
C LEU A 191 22.94 -18.03 -3.11
N TRP A 192 21.76 -17.54 -3.49
CA TRP A 192 20.70 -18.28 -4.20
C TRP A 192 19.98 -17.36 -5.18
N ALA A 193 19.26 -17.95 -6.14
CA ALA A 193 18.41 -17.21 -7.07
C ALA A 193 17.17 -16.64 -6.38
N ASP A 194 16.67 -15.50 -6.85
CA ASP A 194 15.45 -14.84 -6.34
C ASP A 194 14.19 -15.71 -6.45
N SER A 195 14.25 -16.71 -7.34
CA SER A 195 13.10 -17.53 -7.72
C SER A 195 13.52 -18.92 -8.17
N LEU A 196 12.60 -19.86 -7.99
CA LEU A 196 12.63 -21.17 -8.62
C LEU A 196 11.66 -21.17 -9.78
N GLU A 197 12.16 -21.38 -10.98
CA GLU A 197 11.35 -21.33 -12.19
C GLU A 197 11.61 -22.58 -13.05
N ILE A 198 10.54 -23.16 -13.59
CA ILE A 198 10.57 -24.36 -14.42
C ILE A 198 9.67 -24.09 -15.62
N ALA A 199 10.19 -24.31 -16.83
CA ALA A 199 9.40 -24.29 -18.05
C ALA A 199 9.52 -25.64 -18.75
N ALA A 200 8.37 -26.23 -19.11
CA ALA A 200 8.30 -27.51 -19.81
C ALA A 200 7.56 -27.32 -21.14
N GLN A 201 8.23 -27.67 -22.24
CA GLN A 201 7.62 -27.67 -23.55
C GLN A 201 6.87 -28.99 -23.77
N VAL A 202 5.61 -28.91 -24.18
CA VAL A 202 4.75 -30.04 -24.49
C VAL A 202 4.19 -29.84 -25.89
N GLY A 203 4.75 -30.54 -26.88
CA GLY A 203 4.35 -30.38 -28.28
C GLY A 203 4.56 -28.95 -28.81
N LYS A 204 3.48 -28.32 -29.30
CA LYS A 204 3.47 -26.94 -29.80
C LYS A 204 3.31 -25.88 -28.71
N THR A 205 3.29 -26.29 -27.44
CA THR A 205 2.98 -25.39 -26.34
C THR A 205 4.00 -25.48 -25.20
N VAL A 206 3.93 -24.52 -24.27
CA VAL A 206 4.83 -24.43 -23.13
C VAL A 206 4.04 -24.17 -21.85
N PHE A 207 4.45 -24.84 -20.78
CA PHE A 207 3.97 -24.61 -19.42
C PHE A 207 5.06 -23.98 -18.59
N TYR A 208 4.68 -23.08 -17.69
CA TYR A 208 5.60 -22.37 -16.80
C TYR A 208 5.12 -22.48 -15.34
N GLY A 209 6.00 -22.97 -14.47
CA GLY A 209 5.83 -22.91 -13.02
C GLY A 209 6.91 -22.02 -12.42
N GLY A 210 6.53 -21.19 -11.45
CA GLY A 210 7.49 -20.34 -10.76
C GLY A 210 7.10 -20.11 -9.31
N LEU A 211 8.10 -19.91 -8.46
CA LEU A 211 7.94 -19.49 -7.07
C LEU A 211 9.03 -18.48 -6.73
N ASN A 212 8.64 -17.27 -6.34
CA ASN A 212 9.58 -16.29 -5.82
C ASN A 212 9.93 -16.61 -4.36
N LEU A 213 11.21 -16.45 -4.01
CA LEU A 213 11.79 -16.88 -2.75
C LEU A 213 11.94 -15.73 -1.74
N SER A 214 11.08 -14.72 -1.82
CA SER A 214 11.05 -13.60 -0.89
C SER A 214 10.23 -13.88 0.38
N PRO A 215 10.83 -13.72 1.58
CA PRO A 215 10.10 -13.62 2.84
C PRO A 215 8.98 -12.58 2.84
N ALA A 216 9.18 -11.42 2.21
CA ALA A 216 8.18 -10.36 2.14
C ALA A 216 6.92 -10.80 1.39
N LEU A 217 7.03 -11.56 0.30
CA LEU A 217 5.84 -12.06 -0.41
C LEU A 217 5.05 -13.10 0.39
N LEU A 218 5.72 -13.97 1.15
CA LEU A 218 5.06 -14.85 2.12
C LEU A 218 4.34 -14.03 3.21
N ALA A 219 5.01 -13.02 3.75
CA ALA A 219 4.46 -12.14 4.77
C ALA A 219 3.23 -11.37 4.27
N VAL A 220 3.29 -10.87 3.02
CA VAL A 220 2.16 -10.24 2.32
C VAL A 220 0.98 -11.20 2.18
N GLY A 221 1.24 -12.43 1.71
CA GLY A 221 0.21 -13.46 1.60
C GLY A 221 -0.44 -13.78 2.94
N PHE A 222 0.34 -13.81 4.01
CA PHE A 222 -0.16 -14.03 5.37
C PHE A 222 -1.09 -12.89 5.83
N ILE A 223 -0.72 -11.64 5.55
CA ILE A 223 -1.53 -10.45 5.87
C ILE A 223 -2.83 -10.43 5.06
N LEU A 224 -2.77 -10.73 3.77
CA LEU A 224 -3.95 -10.78 2.88
C LEU A 224 -4.93 -11.90 3.24
N GLY A 225 -4.41 -13.01 3.77
CA GLY A 225 -5.16 -14.23 4.00
C GLY A 225 -5.46 -15.02 2.72
N LEU A 226 -5.87 -16.28 2.91
CA LEU A 226 -6.03 -17.25 1.83
C LEU A 226 -6.99 -16.80 0.73
N ARG A 227 -8.10 -16.13 1.07
CA ARG A 227 -9.14 -15.80 0.10
C ARG A 227 -8.63 -14.83 -0.96
N THR A 228 -8.03 -13.72 -0.55
CA THR A 228 -7.51 -12.70 -1.47
C THR A 228 -6.30 -13.24 -2.24
N ALA A 229 -5.39 -13.94 -1.56
CA ALA A 229 -4.22 -14.54 -2.18
C ALA A 229 -4.60 -15.58 -3.26
N MET A 230 -5.64 -16.39 -3.02
CA MET A 230 -6.14 -17.38 -3.98
C MET A 230 -6.76 -16.75 -5.23
N VAL A 231 -7.43 -15.61 -5.10
CA VAL A 231 -8.02 -14.91 -6.27
C VAL A 231 -6.93 -14.40 -7.21
N VAL A 232 -5.87 -13.81 -6.65
CA VAL A 232 -4.71 -13.33 -7.45
C VAL A 232 -4.00 -14.52 -8.10
N PHE A 233 -3.78 -15.62 -7.36
CA PHE A 233 -3.19 -16.83 -7.90
C PHE A 233 -4.05 -17.48 -9.00
N LEU A 234 -5.37 -17.51 -8.84
CA LEU A 234 -6.29 -18.02 -9.87
C LEU A 234 -6.20 -17.20 -11.16
N GLY A 235 -6.04 -15.88 -11.07
CA GLY A 235 -5.72 -15.04 -12.23
C GLY A 235 -4.43 -15.48 -12.92
N GLY A 236 -3.38 -15.75 -12.13
CA GLY A 236 -2.11 -16.29 -12.64
C GLY A 236 -2.30 -17.64 -13.33
N VAL A 237 -3.09 -18.54 -12.76
CA VAL A 237 -3.44 -19.83 -13.38
C VAL A 237 -4.19 -19.62 -14.70
N ILE A 238 -5.13 -18.67 -14.78
CA ILE A 238 -5.81 -18.33 -16.04
C ILE A 238 -4.80 -17.87 -17.09
N GLY A 239 -3.88 -16.96 -16.74
CA GLY A 239 -2.85 -16.49 -17.67
C GLY A 239 -1.91 -17.61 -18.13
N TRP A 240 -1.27 -18.28 -17.18
CA TRP A 240 -0.13 -19.15 -17.43
C TRP A 240 -0.50 -20.61 -17.71
N MET A 241 -1.62 -21.12 -17.18
CA MET A 241 -2.04 -22.51 -17.34
C MET A 241 -3.20 -22.70 -18.32
N LEU A 242 -3.94 -21.63 -18.65
CA LEU A 242 -5.04 -21.70 -19.61
C LEU A 242 -4.73 -20.90 -20.88
N LEU A 243 -4.45 -19.60 -20.78
CA LEU A 243 -4.24 -18.74 -21.95
C LEU A 243 -2.92 -19.05 -22.67
N MET A 244 -1.81 -19.24 -21.93
CA MET A 244 -0.52 -19.59 -22.53
C MET A 244 -0.59 -20.90 -23.32
N PRO A 245 -1.11 -22.02 -22.76
CA PRO A 245 -1.15 -23.25 -23.52
C PRO A 245 -2.04 -23.17 -24.75
N THR A 246 -3.19 -22.49 -24.61
CA THR A 246 -4.15 -22.26 -25.70
C THR A 246 -3.53 -21.43 -26.83
N TYR A 247 -2.75 -20.39 -26.51
CA TYR A 247 -2.00 -19.62 -27.50
C TYR A 247 -1.02 -20.50 -28.27
N GLY A 248 -0.21 -21.30 -27.57
CA GLY A 248 0.75 -22.22 -28.20
C GLY A 248 0.08 -23.29 -29.08
N LEU A 249 -1.12 -23.77 -28.70
CA LEU A 249 -1.87 -24.73 -29.52
C LEU A 249 -2.39 -24.12 -30.83
N ILE A 250 -2.80 -22.85 -30.81
CA ILE A 250 -3.38 -22.16 -31.97
C ILE A 250 -2.29 -21.59 -32.89
N TYR A 251 -1.28 -20.92 -32.32
CA TYR A 251 -0.29 -20.14 -33.07
C TYR A 251 1.11 -20.78 -33.10
N GLY A 252 1.37 -21.80 -32.29
CA GLY A 252 2.70 -22.38 -32.11
C GLY A 252 3.59 -21.57 -31.18
N LEU A 253 4.84 -22.02 -31.04
CA LEU A 253 5.85 -21.31 -30.26
C LEU A 253 6.50 -20.20 -31.12
N PRO A 254 6.96 -19.10 -30.50
CA PRO A 254 7.73 -18.09 -31.20
C PRO A 254 8.97 -18.69 -31.89
N PRO A 255 9.31 -18.26 -33.11
CA PRO A 255 10.50 -18.76 -33.81
C PRO A 255 11.76 -18.60 -32.95
N GLU A 256 12.64 -19.61 -32.96
CA GLU A 256 13.94 -19.61 -32.27
C GLU A 256 13.90 -19.51 -30.74
N ARG A 257 12.71 -19.54 -30.10
CA ARG A 257 12.55 -19.52 -28.64
C ARG A 257 11.93 -20.84 -28.17
N THR A 258 12.53 -21.46 -27.16
CA THR A 258 12.02 -22.70 -26.52
C THR A 258 12.05 -22.58 -25.00
N GLY A 259 11.32 -23.47 -24.32
CA GLY A 259 11.26 -23.53 -22.86
C GLY A 259 10.95 -22.17 -22.22
N MET A 260 11.83 -21.71 -21.33
CA MET A 260 11.64 -20.47 -20.58
C MET A 260 11.50 -19.24 -21.46
N ALA A 261 12.34 -19.13 -22.50
CA ALA A 261 12.34 -17.97 -23.39
C ALA A 261 11.03 -17.84 -24.18
N ALA A 262 10.46 -18.99 -24.60
CA ALA A 262 9.17 -19.02 -25.26
C ALA A 262 8.03 -18.63 -24.30
N ALA A 263 8.02 -19.18 -23.08
CA ALA A 263 7.01 -18.87 -22.08
C ALA A 263 7.00 -17.37 -21.74
N MET A 264 8.18 -16.80 -21.48
CA MET A 264 8.31 -15.38 -21.15
C MET A 264 7.89 -14.47 -22.30
N SER A 265 8.24 -14.81 -23.54
CA SER A 265 7.83 -14.07 -24.74
C SER A 265 6.32 -14.09 -24.97
N ILE A 266 5.69 -15.27 -24.91
CA ILE A 266 4.23 -15.39 -25.07
C ILE A 266 3.51 -14.59 -23.96
N TRP A 267 3.99 -14.68 -22.73
CA TRP A 267 3.42 -13.92 -21.63
C TRP A 267 3.58 -12.40 -21.84
N SER A 268 4.78 -11.94 -22.17
CA SER A 268 5.08 -10.51 -22.30
C SER A 268 4.37 -9.86 -23.47
N GLU A 269 4.33 -10.53 -24.62
CA GLU A 269 3.86 -9.98 -25.89
C GLU A 269 2.37 -10.24 -26.15
N GLN A 270 1.73 -11.19 -25.44
CA GLN A 270 0.35 -11.61 -25.74
C GLN A 270 -0.54 -11.60 -24.50
N ILE A 271 -0.22 -12.43 -23.49
CA ILE A 271 -1.12 -12.70 -22.36
C ILE A 271 -1.33 -11.45 -21.51
N ARG A 272 -0.30 -10.62 -21.34
CA ARG A 272 -0.42 -9.36 -20.60
C ARG A 272 -1.47 -8.42 -21.20
N TYR A 273 -1.67 -8.41 -22.52
CA TYR A 273 -2.72 -7.60 -23.15
C TYR A 273 -4.13 -8.11 -22.83
N VAL A 274 -4.29 -9.43 -22.63
CA VAL A 274 -5.53 -10.01 -22.11
C VAL A 274 -5.77 -9.56 -20.67
N GLY A 275 -4.71 -9.54 -19.84
CA GLY A 275 -4.75 -8.93 -18.51
C GLY A 275 -5.19 -7.45 -18.54
N ILE A 276 -4.61 -6.64 -19.44
CA ILE A 276 -4.96 -5.22 -19.63
C ILE A 276 -6.44 -5.05 -20.02
N GLY A 277 -6.96 -5.89 -20.91
CA GLY A 277 -8.38 -5.88 -21.26
C GLY A 277 -9.30 -6.16 -20.07
N ALA A 278 -8.95 -7.15 -19.26
CA ALA A 278 -9.69 -7.48 -18.03
C ALA A 278 -9.60 -6.33 -17.00
N MET A 279 -8.44 -5.66 -16.92
CA MET A 279 -8.24 -4.47 -16.09
C MET A 279 -9.11 -3.29 -16.54
N LEU A 280 -9.22 -3.03 -17.84
CA LEU A 280 -10.06 -1.96 -18.39
C LEU A 280 -11.54 -2.18 -18.04
N ALA A 281 -12.05 -3.40 -18.26
CA ALA A 281 -13.39 -3.79 -17.84
C ALA A 281 -13.59 -3.64 -16.32
N GLY A 282 -12.58 -4.05 -15.53
CA GLY A 282 -12.58 -3.88 -14.08
C GLY A 282 -12.54 -2.42 -13.61
N GLY A 283 -11.83 -1.54 -14.32
CA GLY A 283 -11.76 -0.11 -14.02
C GLY A 283 -13.09 0.59 -14.27
N LEU A 284 -13.72 0.32 -15.42
CA LEU A 284 -15.07 0.79 -15.71
C LEU A 284 -16.08 0.27 -14.70
N TRP A 285 -15.97 -1.00 -14.33
CA TRP A 285 -16.82 -1.58 -13.29
C TRP A 285 -16.64 -0.90 -11.94
N THR A 286 -15.40 -0.57 -11.57
CA THR A 286 -15.08 0.11 -10.32
C THR A 286 -15.74 1.48 -10.24
N LEU A 287 -15.78 2.24 -11.34
CA LEU A 287 -16.54 3.49 -11.42
C LEU A 287 -18.02 3.29 -11.05
N THR A 288 -18.65 2.22 -11.57
CA THR A 288 -20.05 1.93 -11.24
C THR A 288 -20.26 1.49 -9.78
N ARG A 289 -19.26 0.87 -9.15
CA ARG A 289 -19.31 0.44 -7.75
C ARG A 289 -19.11 1.59 -6.77
N LEU A 290 -18.25 2.54 -7.11
CA LEU A 290 -17.96 3.68 -6.24
C LEU A 290 -19.11 4.67 -6.11
N ARG A 291 -20.12 4.62 -6.99
CA ARG A 291 -21.31 5.48 -6.90
C ARG A 291 -21.99 5.43 -5.53
N GLU A 292 -22.07 4.25 -4.92
CA GLU A 292 -22.79 4.05 -3.66
C GLU A 292 -21.98 4.56 -2.46
N PRO A 293 -20.70 4.20 -2.27
CA PRO A 293 -19.85 4.84 -1.27
C PRO A 293 -19.78 6.36 -1.40
N VAL A 294 -19.68 6.87 -2.64
CA VAL A 294 -19.71 8.31 -2.95
C VAL A 294 -21.02 8.93 -2.46
N TRP A 295 -22.15 8.32 -2.80
CA TRP A 295 -23.47 8.81 -2.42
C TRP A 295 -23.69 8.81 -0.90
N ASN A 296 -23.33 7.72 -0.24
CA ASN A 296 -23.45 7.59 1.22
C ASN A 296 -22.58 8.63 1.93
N SER A 297 -21.34 8.81 1.47
CA SER A 297 -20.43 9.86 1.94
C SER A 297 -21.06 11.26 1.81
N LEU A 298 -21.64 11.60 0.65
CA LEU A 298 -22.31 12.88 0.44
C LEU A 298 -23.55 13.06 1.35
N GLN A 299 -24.33 12.01 1.57
CA GLN A 299 -25.47 12.05 2.49
C GLN A 299 -25.03 12.32 3.93
N THR A 300 -23.99 11.62 4.42
CA THR A 300 -23.43 11.84 5.75
C THR A 300 -22.91 13.26 5.92
N LEU A 301 -22.19 13.78 4.92
CA LEU A 301 -21.73 15.18 4.91
C LEU A 301 -22.88 16.18 4.97
N ARG A 302 -23.94 15.96 4.19
CA ARG A 302 -25.12 16.84 4.16
C ARG A 302 -25.91 16.79 5.47
N ALA A 303 -26.07 15.60 6.06
CA ALA A 303 -26.74 15.42 7.34
C ALA A 303 -25.98 16.16 8.46
N ASN A 304 -24.66 16.04 8.48
CA ASN A 304 -23.80 16.73 9.45
C ASN A 304 -23.82 18.25 9.29
N TYR A 305 -23.81 18.76 8.05
CA TYR A 305 -23.94 20.20 7.81
C TYR A 305 -25.26 20.76 8.34
N ARG A 306 -26.37 20.05 8.13
CA ARG A 306 -27.70 20.42 8.67
C ARG A 306 -27.75 20.36 10.19
N ALA A 307 -27.12 19.36 10.80
CA ALA A 307 -27.02 19.23 12.26
C ALA A 307 -26.07 20.27 12.89
N SER A 308 -25.09 20.77 12.14
CA SER A 308 -24.16 21.82 12.60
C SER A 308 -24.74 23.24 12.50
N GLY A 309 -25.88 23.43 11.83
CA GLY A 309 -26.61 24.70 11.80
C GLY A 309 -27.19 25.15 13.15
N SER A 310 -27.06 24.33 14.21
CA SER A 310 -27.52 24.61 15.58
C SER A 310 -26.41 24.71 16.62
N MET A 311 -25.13 24.82 16.22
CA MET A 311 -24.01 24.91 17.17
C MET A 311 -23.46 26.34 17.28
N GLU A 312 -23.99 27.07 18.25
CA GLU A 312 -23.44 28.33 18.75
C GLU A 312 -22.06 28.14 19.40
N ALA A 313 -21.18 29.12 19.12
CA ALA A 313 -20.05 29.62 19.91
C ALA A 313 -18.88 28.66 20.27
N SER A 314 -17.78 28.86 19.55
CA SER A 314 -16.41 28.39 19.79
C SER A 314 -15.73 28.85 21.10
N ARG A 315 -16.40 28.79 22.26
CA ARG A 315 -15.77 29.05 23.57
C ARG A 315 -16.07 27.92 24.56
N GLY A 316 -15.05 27.10 24.84
CA GLY A 316 -15.09 26.10 25.91
C GLY A 316 -15.00 24.62 25.48
N LEU A 317 -14.66 24.31 24.22
CA LEU A 317 -14.49 22.91 23.78
C LEU A 317 -13.37 22.21 24.57
N ALA A 318 -13.64 20.98 25.01
CA ALA A 318 -12.67 20.11 25.66
C ALA A 318 -11.44 19.89 24.77
N ARG A 319 -10.25 19.73 25.37
CA ARG A 319 -8.98 19.51 24.65
C ARG A 319 -9.07 18.43 23.56
N THR A 320 -9.82 17.36 23.82
CA THR A 320 -10.01 16.21 22.91
C THR A 320 -10.95 16.50 21.73
N GLU A 321 -11.64 17.64 21.74
CA GLU A 321 -12.59 18.08 20.70
C GLU A 321 -12.09 19.32 19.94
N GLN A 322 -10.87 19.79 20.21
CA GLN A 322 -10.27 20.94 19.54
C GLN A 322 -9.58 20.53 18.23
N ASP A 323 -10.32 20.64 17.13
CA ASP A 323 -9.79 20.55 15.77
C ASP A 323 -9.02 21.83 15.38
N ALA A 324 -8.20 21.74 14.33
CA ALA A 324 -7.54 22.91 13.79
C ALA A 324 -8.57 23.97 13.33
N SER A 325 -8.23 25.26 13.49
CA SER A 325 -9.13 26.34 13.13
C SER A 325 -9.41 26.38 11.63
N ILE A 326 -10.48 27.06 11.21
CA ILE A 326 -10.84 27.18 9.79
C ILE A 326 -9.69 27.74 8.92
N VAL A 327 -8.81 28.55 9.50
CA VAL A 327 -7.61 29.09 8.83
C VAL A 327 -6.65 27.97 8.43
N TRP A 328 -6.48 26.95 9.28
CA TRP A 328 -5.66 25.76 8.99
C TRP A 328 -6.30 24.83 7.95
N ILE A 329 -7.56 25.03 7.59
CA ILE A 329 -8.22 24.33 6.48
C ILE A 329 -8.05 25.15 5.20
N VAL A 330 -8.45 26.42 5.23
CA VAL A 330 -8.54 27.27 4.04
C VAL A 330 -7.16 27.63 3.49
N VAL A 331 -6.20 27.98 4.35
CA VAL A 331 -4.87 28.43 3.89
C VAL A 331 -4.11 27.29 3.19
N PRO A 332 -3.95 26.09 3.78
CA PRO A 332 -3.25 25.00 3.09
C PRO A 332 -4.01 24.50 1.85
N LEU A 333 -5.35 24.55 1.85
CA LEU A 333 -6.15 24.25 0.66
C LEU A 333 -5.81 25.20 -0.49
N VAL A 334 -5.93 26.52 -0.28
CA VAL A 334 -5.64 27.52 -1.31
C VAL A 334 -4.19 27.45 -1.77
N LEU A 335 -3.24 27.30 -0.83
CA LEU A 335 -1.82 27.14 -1.16
C LEU A 335 -1.54 25.88 -1.97
N SER A 336 -2.31 24.82 -1.79
CA SER A 336 -2.18 23.57 -2.56
C SER A 336 -2.72 23.71 -3.98
N LEU A 337 -3.72 24.58 -4.22
CA LEU A 337 -4.29 24.79 -5.55
C LEU A 337 -3.34 25.49 -6.53
N ILE A 338 -2.42 26.32 -6.04
CA ILE A 338 -1.46 27.07 -6.87
C ILE A 338 -0.47 26.13 -7.60
N PRO A 339 0.33 25.29 -6.90
CA PRO A 339 1.22 24.33 -7.57
C PRO A 339 0.43 23.28 -8.35
N MET A 340 -0.76 22.89 -7.90
CA MET A 340 -1.64 21.98 -8.65
C MET A 340 -2.03 22.56 -10.02
N ALA A 341 -2.47 23.82 -10.06
CA ALA A 341 -2.79 24.51 -11.31
C ALA A 341 -1.59 24.66 -12.23
N TRP A 342 -0.42 24.96 -11.66
CA TRP A 342 0.82 25.10 -12.42
C TRP A 342 1.28 23.77 -13.04
N ILE A 343 1.27 22.67 -12.27
CA ILE A 343 1.63 21.34 -12.79
C ILE A 343 0.65 20.93 -13.89
N TYR A 344 -0.65 21.10 -13.65
CA TYR A 344 -1.67 20.64 -14.60
C TYR A 344 -1.63 21.43 -15.91
N SER A 345 -1.42 22.75 -15.85
CA SER A 345 -1.29 23.57 -17.05
C SER A 345 -0.02 23.23 -17.84
N ARG A 346 1.08 22.88 -17.17
CA ARG A 346 2.35 22.48 -17.80
C ARG A 346 2.27 21.12 -18.49
N VAL A 347 1.66 20.12 -17.86
CA VAL A 347 1.57 18.77 -18.42
C VAL A 347 0.58 18.70 -19.59
N VAL A 348 -0.51 19.48 -19.52
CA VAL A 348 -1.53 19.52 -20.58
C VAL A 348 -1.20 20.53 -21.69
N ASP A 349 -0.20 21.39 -21.48
CA ASP A 349 0.15 22.51 -22.37
C ASP A 349 -1.02 23.47 -22.65
N SER A 350 -1.88 23.67 -21.65
CA SER A 350 -3.03 24.57 -21.74
C SER A 350 -3.43 25.09 -20.37
N TRP A 351 -3.40 26.41 -20.19
CA TRP A 351 -3.77 27.05 -18.92
C TRP A 351 -5.25 26.88 -18.60
N LEU A 352 -6.12 26.98 -19.61
CA LEU A 352 -7.56 26.81 -19.44
C LEU A 352 -7.89 25.40 -18.96
N ILE A 353 -7.38 24.37 -19.65
CA ILE A 353 -7.64 22.98 -19.28
C ILE A 353 -7.00 22.68 -17.91
N GLY A 354 -5.78 23.15 -17.66
CA GLY A 354 -5.11 22.99 -16.36
C GLY A 354 -5.91 23.58 -15.18
N MET A 355 -6.46 24.78 -15.33
CA MET A 355 -7.28 25.42 -14.29
C MET A 355 -8.61 24.68 -14.07
N VAL A 356 -9.29 24.28 -15.15
CA VAL A 356 -10.54 23.51 -15.07
C VAL A 356 -10.28 22.17 -14.37
N MET A 357 -9.23 21.47 -14.76
CA MET A 357 -8.85 20.21 -14.12
C MET A 357 -8.47 20.41 -12.65
N THR A 358 -7.83 21.52 -12.30
CA THR A 358 -7.50 21.82 -10.88
C THR A 358 -8.75 21.91 -10.03
N LEU A 359 -9.76 22.66 -10.48
CA LEU A 359 -11.01 22.82 -9.74
C LEU A 359 -11.75 21.48 -9.62
N VAL A 360 -11.93 20.78 -10.74
CA VAL A 360 -12.62 19.48 -10.78
C VAL A 360 -11.92 18.47 -9.88
N MET A 361 -10.59 18.44 -9.91
CA MET A 361 -9.81 17.44 -9.19
C MET A 361 -9.61 17.79 -7.72
N ALA A 362 -9.68 19.06 -7.33
CA ALA A 362 -9.77 19.44 -5.93
C ALA A 362 -11.10 18.94 -5.30
N ILE A 363 -12.21 19.05 -6.04
CA ILE A 363 -13.50 18.50 -5.63
C ILE A 363 -13.44 16.97 -5.58
N ALA A 364 -12.85 16.34 -6.60
CA ALA A 364 -12.66 14.90 -6.63
C ALA A 364 -11.79 14.42 -5.46
N ALA A 365 -10.71 15.14 -5.13
CA ALA A 365 -9.84 14.84 -3.99
C ALA A 365 -10.61 14.82 -2.68
N PHE A 366 -11.46 15.80 -2.43
CA PHE A 366 -12.32 15.81 -1.25
C PHE A 366 -13.29 14.63 -1.24
N LEU A 367 -13.98 14.40 -2.35
CA LEU A 367 -14.98 13.33 -2.47
C LEU A 367 -14.38 11.94 -2.25
N PHE A 368 -13.24 11.66 -2.90
CA PHE A 368 -12.56 10.38 -2.84
C PHE A 368 -11.80 10.18 -1.53
N SER A 369 -11.26 11.23 -0.92
CA SER A 369 -10.76 11.16 0.46
C SER A 369 -11.86 10.80 1.44
N SER A 370 -13.07 11.36 1.25
CA SER A 370 -14.24 11.03 2.08
C SER A 370 -14.70 9.58 1.91
N VAL A 371 -14.69 9.05 0.68
CA VAL A 371 -14.98 7.63 0.43
C VAL A 371 -13.94 6.72 1.08
N ALA A 372 -12.66 7.02 0.88
CA ALA A 372 -11.57 6.26 1.48
C ALA A 372 -11.64 6.28 3.02
N ALA A 373 -11.91 7.44 3.61
CA ALA A 373 -12.18 7.64 5.03
C ALA A 373 -13.34 6.79 5.55
N TYR A 374 -14.49 6.82 4.87
CA TYR A 374 -15.66 6.04 5.24
C TYR A 374 -15.38 4.53 5.19
N MET A 375 -14.74 4.06 4.12
CA MET A 375 -14.38 2.65 3.96
C MET A 375 -13.36 2.21 5.01
N ALA A 376 -12.32 3.01 5.26
CA ALA A 376 -11.37 2.74 6.35
C ALA A 376 -12.08 2.62 7.71
N GLY A 377 -13.10 3.45 7.96
CA GLY A 377 -13.93 3.38 9.17
C GLY A 377 -14.72 2.08 9.33
N LEU A 378 -15.10 1.42 8.23
CA LEU A 378 -15.83 0.16 8.23
C LEU A 378 -14.93 -1.08 8.24
N VAL A 379 -13.90 -1.10 7.40
CA VAL A 379 -13.12 -2.33 7.10
C VAL A 379 -11.64 -2.27 7.49
N GLY A 380 -11.11 -1.12 7.91
CA GLY A 380 -9.66 -0.94 8.10
C GLY A 380 -8.98 -0.31 6.88
N SER A 381 -7.80 0.29 7.06
CA SER A 381 -7.01 0.89 5.97
C SER A 381 -6.39 -0.18 5.06
N SER A 382 -5.94 -1.29 5.62
CA SER A 382 -5.32 -2.40 4.87
C SER A 382 -6.31 -3.09 3.91
N SER A 383 -7.61 -2.97 4.19
CA SER A 383 -8.70 -3.50 3.35
C SER A 383 -9.49 -2.39 2.64
N ASN A 384 -9.09 -1.13 2.81
CA ASN A 384 -9.71 0.01 2.14
C ASN A 384 -9.43 -0.09 0.63
N PRO A 385 -10.45 0.04 -0.25
CA PRO A 385 -10.26 -0.02 -1.69
C PRO A 385 -9.59 1.26 -2.26
N VAL A 386 -8.46 1.70 -1.70
CA VAL A 386 -7.70 2.88 -2.15
C VAL A 386 -7.31 2.73 -3.61
N SER A 387 -6.84 1.55 -4.02
CA SER A 387 -6.55 1.25 -5.43
C SER A 387 -7.77 1.42 -6.34
N GLY A 388 -8.97 1.05 -5.87
CA GLY A 388 -10.22 1.27 -6.61
C GLY A 388 -10.56 2.75 -6.78
N VAL A 389 -10.38 3.54 -5.71
CA VAL A 389 -10.54 4.99 -5.73
C VAL A 389 -9.52 5.67 -6.66
N THR A 390 -8.27 5.20 -6.64
CA THR A 390 -7.20 5.63 -7.56
C THR A 390 -7.56 5.34 -9.00
N ILE A 391 -8.02 4.13 -9.32
CA ILE A 391 -8.46 3.75 -10.67
C ILE A 391 -9.58 4.66 -11.14
N ALA A 392 -10.59 4.89 -10.30
CA ALA A 392 -11.70 5.76 -10.64
C ALA A 392 -11.27 7.20 -10.89
N THR A 393 -10.33 7.69 -10.11
CA THR A 393 -9.72 9.01 -10.28
C THR A 393 -9.01 9.12 -11.63
N ILE A 394 -8.13 8.17 -11.94
CA ILE A 394 -7.35 8.18 -13.19
C ILE A 394 -8.28 8.00 -14.39
N MET A 395 -9.30 7.15 -14.29
CA MET A 395 -10.30 6.98 -15.36
C MET A 395 -11.13 8.24 -15.58
N MET A 396 -11.57 8.91 -14.51
CA MET A 396 -12.27 10.17 -14.64
C MET A 396 -11.36 11.24 -15.27
N ALA A 397 -10.11 11.37 -14.80
CA ALA A 397 -9.16 12.32 -15.38
C ALA A 397 -8.88 11.99 -16.86
N ALA A 398 -8.65 10.73 -17.20
CA ALA A 398 -8.39 10.28 -18.56
C ALA A 398 -9.59 10.54 -19.48
N LEU A 399 -10.82 10.26 -19.05
CA LEU A 399 -12.02 10.50 -19.87
C LEU A 399 -12.30 11.99 -20.06
N LEU A 400 -12.10 12.83 -19.04
CA LEU A 400 -12.24 14.28 -19.16
C LEU A 400 -11.17 14.87 -20.06
N LEU A 401 -9.92 14.44 -19.91
CA LEU A 401 -8.83 14.86 -20.79
C LEU A 401 -9.01 14.34 -22.21
N LEU A 402 -9.54 13.14 -22.41
CA LEU A 402 -9.90 12.63 -23.74
C LEU A 402 -10.94 13.54 -24.40
N LEU A 403 -11.93 14.03 -23.64
CA LEU A 403 -12.93 14.99 -24.13
C LEU A 403 -12.31 16.34 -24.51
N PHE A 404 -11.33 16.82 -23.74
CA PHE A 404 -10.72 18.14 -23.97
C PHE A 404 -9.57 18.13 -25.01
N LEU A 405 -8.79 17.05 -25.07
CA LEU A 405 -7.58 16.94 -25.92
C LEU A 405 -7.79 16.08 -27.17
N GLY A 406 -8.82 15.23 -27.18
CA GLY A 406 -9.04 14.25 -28.24
C GLY A 406 -8.26 12.93 -28.07
N ALA A 407 -8.65 11.93 -28.85
CA ALA A 407 -7.99 10.62 -28.87
C ALA A 407 -6.58 10.71 -29.47
N GLY A 408 -5.66 9.90 -28.96
CA GLY A 408 -4.28 9.84 -29.47
C GLY A 408 -3.37 11.02 -29.09
N HIS A 409 -3.82 11.98 -28.25
CA HIS A 409 -2.96 13.06 -27.79
C HIS A 409 -1.77 12.50 -26.97
N PRO A 410 -0.50 12.80 -27.33
CA PRO A 410 0.68 12.15 -26.73
C PRO A 410 0.83 12.45 -25.24
N ALA A 411 0.44 13.65 -24.79
CA ALA A 411 0.45 14.01 -23.37
C ALA A 411 -0.73 13.43 -22.57
N GLY A 412 -1.76 12.89 -23.22
CA GLY A 412 -3.00 12.46 -22.58
C GLY A 412 -2.80 11.44 -21.45
N PRO A 413 -2.10 10.32 -21.70
CA PRO A 413 -1.87 9.32 -20.66
C PRO A 413 -1.06 9.84 -19.47
N ALA A 414 -0.01 10.63 -19.72
CA ALA A 414 0.82 11.22 -18.67
C ALA A 414 0.03 12.26 -17.86
N ALA A 415 -0.74 13.12 -18.52
CA ALA A 415 -1.61 14.11 -17.88
C ALA A 415 -2.62 13.45 -16.94
N ALA A 416 -3.29 12.37 -17.38
CA ALA A 416 -4.25 11.66 -16.53
C ALA A 416 -3.58 11.04 -15.29
N LEU A 417 -2.33 10.58 -15.42
CA LEU A 417 -1.55 10.03 -14.30
C LEU A 417 -1.09 11.10 -13.32
N VAL A 418 -0.54 12.23 -13.78
CA VAL A 418 -0.11 13.34 -12.92
C VAL A 418 -1.32 13.93 -12.17
N ILE A 419 -2.41 14.15 -12.89
CA ILE A 419 -3.65 14.66 -12.30
C ILE A 419 -4.24 13.67 -11.30
N GLY A 420 -4.27 12.39 -11.67
CA GLY A 420 -4.72 11.33 -10.79
C GLY A 420 -3.86 11.20 -9.54
N ALA A 421 -2.54 11.32 -9.65
CA ALA A 421 -1.57 11.14 -8.56
C ALA A 421 -1.87 12.02 -7.34
N VAL A 422 -2.16 13.30 -7.55
CA VAL A 422 -2.51 14.25 -6.47
C VAL A 422 -3.72 13.75 -5.68
N VAL A 423 -4.78 13.34 -6.40
CA VAL A 423 -6.02 12.88 -5.79
C VAL A 423 -5.87 11.50 -5.16
N CYS A 424 -5.02 10.64 -5.73
CA CYS A 424 -4.67 9.34 -5.14
C CYS A 424 -3.95 9.51 -3.80
N CYS A 425 -2.98 10.43 -3.73
CA CYS A 425 -2.31 10.77 -2.49
C CYS A 425 -3.32 11.31 -1.46
N ALA A 426 -4.21 12.22 -1.85
CA ALA A 426 -5.24 12.73 -0.96
C ALA A 426 -6.16 11.61 -0.43
N ALA A 427 -6.61 10.72 -1.31
CA ALA A 427 -7.49 9.61 -0.95
C ALA A 427 -6.83 8.60 0.00
N ALA A 428 -5.58 8.22 -0.28
CA ALA A 428 -4.80 7.34 0.59
C ALA A 428 -4.62 7.95 1.98
N MET A 429 -4.21 9.22 2.04
CA MET A 429 -4.08 9.96 3.30
C MET A 429 -5.40 10.08 4.06
N GLY A 430 -6.53 10.30 3.37
CA GLY A 430 -7.83 10.48 3.99
C GLY A 430 -8.28 9.28 4.84
N GLY A 431 -8.07 8.06 4.34
CA GLY A 431 -8.37 6.81 5.04
C GLY A 431 -7.54 6.64 6.31
N ASP A 432 -6.22 6.73 6.16
CA ASP A 432 -5.27 6.37 7.21
C ASP A 432 -5.19 7.44 8.29
N ASN A 433 -5.25 8.71 7.91
CA ASN A 433 -5.28 9.81 8.87
C ASN A 433 -6.50 9.73 9.81
N LEU A 434 -7.65 9.22 9.35
CA LEU A 434 -8.79 9.02 10.24
C LEU A 434 -8.64 7.80 11.15
N GLN A 435 -7.92 6.75 10.74
CA GLN A 435 -7.52 5.68 11.68
C GLN A 435 -6.66 6.24 12.80
N ASP A 436 -5.71 7.12 12.45
CA ASP A 436 -4.82 7.75 13.42
C ASP A 436 -5.56 8.73 14.34
N LEU A 437 -6.48 9.52 13.78
CA LEU A 437 -7.32 10.42 14.56
C LEU A 437 -8.32 9.66 15.45
N LYS A 438 -8.79 8.46 15.04
CA LYS A 438 -9.53 7.56 15.94
C LYS A 438 -8.63 7.05 17.06
N THR A 439 -7.42 6.61 16.75
CA THR A 439 -6.43 6.18 17.74
C THR A 439 -6.22 7.28 18.79
N GLY A 440 -5.98 8.50 18.31
CA GLY A 440 -5.82 9.70 19.12
C GLY A 440 -7.04 10.00 19.98
N HIS A 441 -8.24 9.92 19.41
CA HIS A 441 -9.49 10.11 20.15
C HIS A 441 -9.63 9.12 21.32
N LEU A 442 -9.28 7.84 21.11
CA LEU A 442 -9.36 6.80 22.15
C LEU A 442 -8.30 6.96 23.25
N VAL A 443 -7.09 7.43 22.92
CA VAL A 443 -6.04 7.67 23.93
C VAL A 443 -6.12 9.05 24.57
N GLY A 444 -6.94 9.95 24.02
CA GLY A 444 -7.12 11.31 24.51
C GLY A 444 -6.07 12.30 23.99
N ALA A 445 -5.61 12.17 22.74
CA ALA A 445 -4.74 13.13 22.08
C ALA A 445 -5.48 14.41 21.67
N THR A 446 -4.73 15.49 21.42
CA THR A 446 -5.27 16.75 20.95
C THR A 446 -5.33 16.75 19.41
N PRO A 447 -6.52 16.82 18.78
CA PRO A 447 -6.68 16.57 17.34
C PRO A 447 -5.84 17.48 16.43
N TRP A 448 -5.80 18.79 16.70
CA TRP A 448 -5.00 19.71 15.87
C TRP A 448 -3.49 19.39 15.91
N LYS A 449 -2.98 18.86 17.03
CA LYS A 449 -1.56 18.46 17.13
C LYS A 449 -1.27 17.23 16.28
N GLN A 450 -2.22 16.29 16.24
CA GLN A 450 -2.12 15.14 15.34
C GLN A 450 -2.12 15.61 13.89
N GLN A 451 -3.02 16.51 13.50
CA GLN A 451 -3.09 17.04 12.13
C GLN A 451 -1.79 17.73 11.70
N VAL A 452 -1.16 18.54 12.56
CA VAL A 452 0.16 19.14 12.30
C VAL A 452 1.22 18.05 12.05
N MET A 453 1.16 16.96 12.82
CA MET A 453 2.14 15.88 12.73
C MET A 453 1.86 14.95 11.55
N GLN A 454 0.62 14.86 11.07
CA GLN A 454 0.30 14.25 9.77
C GLN A 454 0.91 15.05 8.62
N VAL A 455 0.82 16.40 8.65
CA VAL A 455 1.51 17.25 7.67
C VAL A 455 3.03 17.04 7.71
N LEU A 456 3.63 16.95 8.91
CA LEU A 456 5.05 16.62 9.04
C LEU A 456 5.40 15.28 8.40
N GLY A 457 4.57 14.26 8.65
CA GLY A 457 4.71 12.93 8.03
C GLY A 457 4.62 12.98 6.51
N VAL A 458 3.66 13.74 5.96
CA VAL A 458 3.50 13.97 4.51
C VAL A 458 4.74 14.62 3.92
N VAL A 459 5.22 15.72 4.50
CA VAL A 459 6.40 16.44 3.98
C VAL A 459 7.64 15.55 4.05
N THR A 460 7.81 14.81 5.15
CA THR A 460 8.92 13.86 5.30
C THR A 460 8.84 12.75 4.24
N GLY A 461 7.66 12.15 4.07
CA GLY A 461 7.43 11.11 3.06
C GLY A 461 7.69 11.63 1.65
N ALA A 462 7.16 12.80 1.29
CA ALA A 462 7.34 13.40 -0.04
C ALA A 462 8.82 13.60 -0.38
N LEU A 463 9.61 14.13 0.57
CA LEU A 463 11.06 14.34 0.39
C LEU A 463 11.85 13.04 0.27
N VAL A 464 11.41 11.97 0.93
CA VAL A 464 12.10 10.66 0.97
C VAL A 464 11.70 9.76 -0.20
N LEU A 465 10.46 9.85 -0.67
CA LEU A 465 9.94 8.94 -1.68
C LEU A 465 10.65 9.10 -3.02
N ALA A 466 10.88 10.33 -3.48
CA ALA A 466 11.57 10.55 -4.75
C ALA A 466 12.98 9.91 -4.82
N PRO A 467 13.90 10.14 -3.86
CA PRO A 467 15.21 9.50 -3.90
C PRO A 467 15.13 7.98 -3.70
N VAL A 468 14.20 7.48 -2.88
CA VAL A 468 13.98 6.03 -2.75
C VAL A 468 13.55 5.43 -4.08
N LEU A 469 12.60 6.04 -4.79
CA LEU A 469 12.15 5.58 -6.11
C LEU A 469 13.31 5.59 -7.12
N SER A 470 14.13 6.64 -7.13
CA SER A 470 15.32 6.71 -7.99
C SER A 470 16.35 5.62 -7.67
N LEU A 471 16.60 5.34 -6.39
CA LEU A 471 17.49 4.24 -5.97
C LEU A 471 16.96 2.88 -6.43
N LEU A 472 15.67 2.65 -6.28
CA LEU A 472 15.03 1.39 -6.68
C LEU A 472 15.03 1.21 -8.20
N GLN A 473 14.78 2.27 -8.96
CA GLN A 473 14.89 2.25 -10.42
C GLN A 473 16.33 1.97 -10.86
N ALA A 474 17.31 2.65 -10.28
CA ALA A 474 18.72 2.48 -10.64
C ALA A 474 19.22 1.06 -10.35
N LYS A 475 18.79 0.45 -9.24
CA LYS A 475 19.21 -0.91 -8.89
C LYS A 475 18.44 -1.99 -9.64
N TYR A 476 17.12 -1.98 -9.47
CA TYR A 476 16.29 -3.10 -9.89
C TYR A 476 15.67 -2.85 -11.26
N GLY A 477 15.40 -1.61 -11.64
CA GLY A 477 14.47 -1.28 -12.71
C GLY A 477 13.01 -1.48 -12.27
N ILE A 478 12.08 -0.86 -13.01
CA ILE A 478 10.64 -0.90 -12.73
C ILE A 478 9.87 -1.33 -13.98
N GLY A 479 8.98 -2.31 -13.81
CA GLY A 479 8.11 -2.81 -14.87
C GLY A 479 8.69 -4.00 -15.62
N GLU A 480 9.04 -3.80 -16.89
CA GLU A 480 9.41 -4.88 -17.80
C GLU A 480 10.90 -5.25 -17.69
N PRO A 481 11.24 -6.56 -17.75
CA PRO A 481 12.64 -6.98 -17.80
C PRO A 481 13.37 -6.37 -19.00
N THR A 482 14.52 -5.75 -18.74
CA THR A 482 15.43 -5.23 -19.78
C THR A 482 16.77 -5.97 -19.71
N SER A 483 17.64 -5.73 -20.68
CA SER A 483 19.02 -6.26 -20.65
C SER A 483 19.83 -5.72 -19.47
N SER A 484 19.59 -4.46 -19.06
CA SER A 484 20.22 -3.85 -17.88
C SER A 484 19.59 -4.31 -16.56
N HIS A 485 18.30 -4.64 -16.58
CA HIS A 485 17.52 -5.03 -15.42
C HIS A 485 16.71 -6.30 -15.72
N PRO A 486 17.33 -7.49 -15.67
CA PRO A 486 16.64 -8.75 -15.97
C PRO A 486 15.60 -9.15 -14.92
N HIS A 487 15.67 -8.56 -13.71
CA HIS A 487 14.79 -8.87 -12.58
C HIS A 487 14.22 -7.60 -11.93
N PRO A 488 13.38 -6.83 -12.65
CA PRO A 488 12.85 -5.57 -12.14
C PRO A 488 11.76 -5.74 -11.11
N LEU A 489 11.52 -4.66 -10.36
CA LEU A 489 10.33 -4.55 -9.54
C LEU A 489 9.12 -4.49 -10.47
N THR A 490 8.20 -5.43 -10.32
CA THR A 490 7.08 -5.57 -11.27
C THR A 490 6.10 -4.40 -11.26
N ALA A 491 6.11 -3.60 -10.18
CA ALA A 491 5.24 -2.47 -9.92
C ALA A 491 3.80 -2.69 -10.39
N PRO A 492 3.09 -3.71 -9.83
CA PRO A 492 1.80 -4.15 -10.35
C PRO A 492 0.76 -3.03 -10.45
N GLN A 493 0.71 -2.15 -9.43
CA GLN A 493 -0.25 -1.04 -9.38
C GLN A 493 0.10 0.06 -10.36
N ALA A 494 1.36 0.50 -10.41
CA ALA A 494 1.82 1.48 -11.39
C ALA A 494 1.59 1.00 -12.82
N THR A 495 1.84 -0.28 -13.07
CA THR A 495 1.64 -0.89 -14.36
C THR A 495 0.16 -0.95 -14.74
N LEU A 496 -0.71 -1.31 -13.80
CA LEU A 496 -2.16 -1.21 -13.97
C LEU A 496 -2.57 0.22 -14.34
N MET A 497 -2.08 1.23 -13.62
CA MET A 497 -2.43 2.64 -13.88
C MET A 497 -1.91 3.14 -15.24
N ALA A 498 -0.67 2.80 -15.59
CA ALA A 498 -0.07 3.13 -16.89
C ALA A 498 -0.88 2.55 -18.05
N ASN A 499 -1.25 1.27 -17.94
CA ASN A 499 -2.01 0.57 -18.98
C ASN A 499 -3.44 1.09 -19.09
N LEU A 500 -4.13 1.34 -17.97
CA LEU A 500 -5.46 1.95 -17.97
C LEU A 500 -5.43 3.31 -18.67
N SER A 501 -4.47 4.16 -18.29
CA SER A 501 -4.31 5.49 -18.88
C SER A 501 -4.05 5.41 -20.39
N ARG A 502 -3.08 4.59 -20.84
CA ARG A 502 -2.82 4.35 -22.28
C ARG A 502 -4.04 3.83 -23.04
N SER A 503 -4.78 2.92 -22.42
CA SER A 503 -5.95 2.27 -23.05
C SER A 503 -7.06 3.25 -23.38
N VAL A 504 -7.31 4.24 -22.52
CA VAL A 504 -8.34 5.26 -22.75
C VAL A 504 -8.02 6.14 -23.95
N PHE A 505 -6.74 6.46 -24.18
CA PHE A 505 -6.30 7.28 -25.31
C PHE A 505 -6.01 6.48 -26.59
N GLY A 506 -6.09 5.14 -26.53
CA GLY A 506 -6.08 4.25 -27.71
C GLY A 506 -4.73 4.03 -28.38
N ALA A 507 -3.61 4.40 -27.75
CA ALA A 507 -2.29 4.29 -28.37
C ALA A 507 -1.77 2.83 -28.39
N GLY A 508 -1.76 2.20 -29.57
CA GLY A 508 -0.92 1.02 -29.87
C GLY A 508 -1.31 -0.33 -29.25
N LEU A 509 -2.57 -0.52 -28.82
CA LEU A 509 -2.98 -1.78 -28.19
C LEU A 509 -3.53 -2.82 -29.18
N PRO A 510 -3.20 -4.12 -29.02
CA PRO A 510 -3.79 -5.22 -29.80
C PRO A 510 -5.23 -5.48 -29.35
N TRP A 511 -6.17 -4.73 -29.92
CA TRP A 511 -7.59 -4.76 -29.57
C TRP A 511 -8.26 -6.14 -29.50
N PRO A 512 -7.90 -7.15 -30.33
CA PRO A 512 -8.46 -8.49 -30.18
C PRO A 512 -8.13 -9.14 -28.83
N LEU A 513 -6.88 -9.00 -28.35
CA LEU A 513 -6.45 -9.52 -27.05
C LEU A 513 -7.07 -8.72 -25.90
N VAL A 514 -7.16 -7.41 -26.05
CA VAL A 514 -7.84 -6.52 -25.10
C VAL A 514 -9.33 -6.88 -25.02
N GLY A 515 -9.98 -7.15 -26.15
CA GLY A 515 -11.39 -7.57 -26.20
C GLY A 515 -11.63 -8.93 -25.55
N LEU A 516 -10.73 -9.89 -25.77
CA LEU A 516 -10.74 -11.18 -25.05
C LEU A 516 -10.62 -10.96 -23.55
N GLY A 517 -9.68 -10.11 -23.13
CA GLY A 517 -9.49 -9.71 -21.75
C GLY A 517 -10.72 -9.09 -21.13
N ALA A 518 -11.34 -8.13 -21.81
CA ALA A 518 -12.56 -7.46 -21.37
C ALA A 518 -13.72 -8.46 -21.23
N THR A 519 -13.80 -9.46 -22.11
CA THR A 519 -14.78 -10.54 -22.03
C THR A 519 -14.55 -11.41 -20.79
N ILE A 520 -13.31 -11.83 -20.53
CA ILE A 520 -12.94 -12.56 -19.31
C ILE A 520 -13.27 -11.71 -18.07
N GLY A 521 -12.92 -10.42 -18.08
CA GLY A 521 -13.24 -9.49 -17.01
C GLY A 521 -14.74 -9.40 -16.74
N ALA A 522 -15.57 -9.31 -17.79
CA ALA A 522 -17.04 -9.31 -17.67
C ALA A 522 -17.58 -10.61 -17.08
N LEU A 523 -17.02 -11.77 -17.46
CA LEU A 523 -17.39 -13.07 -16.87
C LEU A 523 -17.02 -13.14 -15.38
N VAL A 524 -15.83 -12.68 -15.00
CA VAL A 524 -15.41 -12.61 -13.59
C VAL A 524 -16.33 -11.69 -12.79
N ILE A 525 -16.70 -10.53 -13.35
CA ILE A 525 -17.67 -9.61 -12.73
C ILE A 525 -19.02 -10.30 -12.51
N MET A 526 -19.49 -11.07 -13.49
CA MET A 526 -20.74 -11.82 -13.38
C MET A 526 -20.66 -12.87 -12.26
N VAL A 527 -19.58 -13.65 -12.19
CA VAL A 527 -19.34 -14.64 -11.13
C VAL A 527 -19.27 -13.97 -9.77
N ASP A 528 -18.56 -12.84 -9.66
CA ASP A 528 -18.50 -12.05 -8.43
C ASP A 528 -19.89 -11.58 -8.00
N ARG A 529 -20.70 -11.03 -8.91
CA ARG A 529 -22.07 -10.61 -8.60
C ARG A 529 -22.96 -11.77 -8.13
N VAL A 530 -22.80 -12.96 -8.70
CA VAL A 530 -23.53 -14.16 -8.26
C VAL A 530 -23.12 -14.54 -6.84
N GLN A 531 -21.81 -14.52 -6.55
CA GLN A 531 -21.30 -14.79 -5.19
C GLN A 531 -21.79 -13.76 -4.17
N GLU A 532 -21.93 -12.50 -4.58
CA GLU A 532 -22.40 -11.40 -3.72
C GLU A 532 -23.85 -11.62 -3.31
N ARG A 533 -24.69 -11.94 -4.30
CA ARG A 533 -26.11 -12.23 -4.08
C ARG A 533 -26.33 -13.47 -3.23
N ARG A 534 -25.39 -14.43 -3.26
CA ARG A 534 -25.41 -15.63 -2.41
C ARG A 534 -24.90 -15.37 -0.99
N GLY A 535 -24.46 -14.16 -0.66
CA GLY A 535 -23.85 -13.85 0.64
C GLY A 535 -22.53 -14.60 0.87
N SER A 536 -21.87 -15.06 -0.21
CA SER A 536 -20.63 -15.81 -0.11
C SER A 536 -19.52 -14.92 0.45
N ALA A 537 -18.86 -15.41 1.50
CA ALA A 537 -17.70 -14.74 2.07
C ALA A 537 -16.46 -14.84 1.17
N PHE A 538 -16.53 -15.64 0.11
CA PHE A 538 -15.54 -15.71 -0.96
C PHE A 538 -16.00 -14.85 -2.14
N ARG A 539 -15.19 -13.89 -2.55
CA ARG A 539 -15.49 -12.88 -3.59
C ARG A 539 -14.42 -12.96 -4.68
N PHE A 540 -14.73 -12.54 -5.90
CA PHE A 540 -13.78 -12.49 -7.01
C PHE A 540 -13.65 -11.05 -7.54
N PRO A 541 -12.94 -10.16 -6.84
CA PRO A 541 -12.65 -8.83 -7.36
C PRO A 541 -11.96 -8.93 -8.73
N VAL A 542 -12.62 -8.42 -9.77
CA VAL A 542 -12.15 -8.53 -11.16
C VAL A 542 -10.74 -7.97 -11.37
N LEU A 543 -10.40 -6.87 -10.68
CA LEU A 543 -9.07 -6.27 -10.75
C LEU A 543 -7.99 -7.18 -10.14
N ALA A 544 -8.30 -7.92 -9.07
CA ALA A 544 -7.36 -8.86 -8.46
C ALA A 544 -7.10 -10.06 -9.40
N VAL A 545 -8.15 -10.57 -10.04
CA VAL A 545 -8.02 -11.63 -11.07
C VAL A 545 -7.24 -11.12 -12.28
N ALA A 546 -7.58 -9.93 -12.79
CA ALA A 546 -6.92 -9.33 -13.94
C ALA A 546 -5.44 -9.04 -13.67
N LEU A 547 -5.11 -8.57 -12.46
CA LEU A 547 -3.73 -8.41 -12.01
C LEU A 547 -3.00 -9.76 -11.94
N GLY A 548 -3.68 -10.81 -11.46
CA GLY A 548 -3.16 -12.16 -11.49
C GLY A 548 -2.81 -12.64 -12.91
N ILE A 549 -3.70 -12.41 -13.90
CA ILE A 549 -3.46 -12.74 -15.32
C ILE A 549 -2.23 -11.98 -15.85
N TYR A 550 -2.09 -10.73 -15.43
CA TYR A 550 -1.03 -9.85 -15.89
C TYR A 550 0.34 -10.19 -15.28
N LEU A 551 0.40 -10.56 -14.00
CA LEU A 551 1.64 -10.72 -13.27
C LEU A 551 2.36 -12.05 -13.53
N PRO A 552 3.68 -12.12 -13.27
CA PRO A 552 4.40 -13.40 -13.24
C PRO A 552 3.80 -14.37 -12.22
N LEU A 553 3.62 -15.64 -12.61
CA LEU A 553 3.06 -16.67 -11.72
C LEU A 553 3.88 -16.84 -10.44
N LYS A 554 5.20 -16.62 -10.51
CA LYS A 554 6.10 -16.73 -9.36
C LYS A 554 5.74 -15.84 -8.18
N LEU A 555 5.20 -14.65 -8.43
CA LEU A 555 4.80 -13.71 -7.38
C LEU A 555 3.47 -14.14 -6.74
N SER A 556 2.47 -14.46 -7.56
CA SER A 556 1.15 -14.85 -7.07
C SER A 556 1.19 -16.20 -6.36
N ALA A 557 2.09 -17.12 -6.74
CA ALA A 557 2.35 -18.37 -6.04
C ALA A 557 2.93 -18.14 -4.64
N ALA A 558 3.91 -17.25 -4.48
CA ALA A 558 4.49 -16.93 -3.18
C ALA A 558 3.46 -16.29 -2.23
N ILE A 559 2.66 -15.34 -2.75
CA ILE A 559 1.55 -14.72 -2.01
C ILE A 559 0.51 -15.78 -1.61
N PHE A 560 0.17 -16.71 -2.50
CA PHE A 560 -0.75 -17.81 -2.19
C PHE A 560 -0.23 -18.70 -1.06
N LEU A 561 1.05 -19.08 -1.06
CA LEU A 561 1.66 -19.86 0.02
C LEU A 561 1.57 -19.13 1.37
N GLY A 562 1.83 -17.81 1.40
CA GLY A 562 1.62 -16.99 2.58
C GLY A 562 0.17 -17.05 3.10
N GLY A 563 -0.80 -16.95 2.18
CA GLY A 563 -2.22 -17.06 2.51
C GLY A 563 -2.62 -18.44 3.05
N VAL A 564 -2.01 -19.52 2.53
CA VAL A 564 -2.17 -20.87 3.06
C VAL A 564 -1.64 -20.96 4.50
N ILE A 565 -0.48 -20.38 4.81
CA ILE A 565 0.07 -20.34 6.16
C ILE A 565 -0.90 -19.64 7.13
N ALA A 566 -1.46 -18.49 6.72
CA ALA A 566 -2.46 -17.78 7.53
C ALA A 566 -3.72 -18.64 7.78
N ALA A 567 -4.21 -19.37 6.78
CA ALA A 567 -5.34 -20.27 6.95
C ALA A 567 -5.03 -21.46 7.87
N LEU A 568 -3.83 -22.02 7.78
CA LEU A 568 -3.39 -23.10 8.67
C LEU A 568 -3.26 -22.63 10.12
N ALA A 569 -2.69 -21.44 10.34
CA ALA A 569 -2.60 -20.83 11.67
C ALA A 569 -4.01 -20.54 12.24
N SER A 570 -4.90 -19.95 11.43
CA SER A 570 -6.29 -19.68 11.80
C SER A 570 -7.06 -20.93 12.22
N ARG A 571 -6.94 -22.02 11.45
CA ARG A 571 -7.58 -23.31 11.74
C ARG A 571 -7.11 -23.87 13.09
N LYS A 572 -5.82 -23.76 13.40
CA LYS A 572 -5.25 -24.23 14.67
C LYS A 572 -5.76 -23.45 15.89
N LEU A 573 -6.18 -22.20 15.68
CA LEU A 573 -6.69 -21.28 16.69
C LEU A 573 -8.23 -21.30 16.83
N ASP A 574 -8.92 -22.28 16.22
CA ASP A 574 -10.39 -22.39 16.19
C ASP A 574 -11.09 -21.10 15.72
N GLY A 575 -10.48 -20.39 14.76
CA GLY A 575 -11.04 -19.14 14.20
C GLY A 575 -10.93 -17.92 15.12
N ARG A 576 -10.34 -18.01 16.33
CA ARG A 576 -10.12 -16.88 17.25
C ARG A 576 -8.87 -16.06 16.89
N LEU A 577 -8.87 -15.50 15.68
CA LEU A 577 -7.74 -14.78 15.12
C LEU A 577 -7.47 -13.40 15.78
N GLU A 578 -8.41 -12.76 16.46
CA GLU A 578 -8.30 -11.31 16.75
C GLU A 578 -7.10 -10.91 17.64
N THR A 579 -6.66 -11.73 18.60
CA THR A 579 -5.51 -11.39 19.47
C THR A 579 -4.22 -12.12 19.09
N SER A 580 -4.32 -13.37 18.61
CA SER A 580 -3.16 -14.20 18.19
C SER A 580 -2.62 -13.78 16.81
N SER A 581 -3.46 -13.18 15.95
CA SER A 581 -3.05 -12.63 14.66
C SER A 581 -2.13 -11.41 14.80
N GLN A 582 -2.15 -10.67 15.92
CA GLN A 582 -1.30 -9.49 16.08
C GLN A 582 0.20 -9.84 16.04
N SER A 583 0.59 -10.96 16.66
CA SER A 583 2.00 -11.43 16.64
C SER A 583 2.44 -11.84 15.25
N GLY A 584 1.59 -12.58 14.52
CA GLY A 584 1.85 -12.95 13.12
C GLY A 584 1.93 -11.73 12.20
N LEU A 585 1.01 -10.77 12.35
CA LEU A 585 1.00 -9.52 11.60
C LEU A 585 2.24 -8.66 11.90
N LEU A 586 2.67 -8.56 13.17
CA LEU A 586 3.89 -7.86 13.56
C LEU A 586 5.15 -8.52 13.00
N PHE A 587 5.22 -9.87 13.03
CA PHE A 587 6.32 -10.62 12.45
C PHE A 587 6.37 -10.43 10.92
N SER A 588 5.23 -10.50 10.24
CA SER A 588 5.11 -10.20 8.81
C SER A 588 5.55 -8.77 8.50
N ALA A 589 5.10 -7.77 9.27
CA ALA A 589 5.49 -6.38 9.09
C ALA A 589 7.00 -6.18 9.28
N GLY A 590 7.62 -6.87 10.24
CA GLY A 590 9.06 -6.81 10.42
C GLY A 590 9.81 -7.47 9.25
N LEU A 591 9.42 -8.66 8.78
CA LEU A 591 10.02 -9.31 7.61
C LEU A 591 10.02 -8.38 6.39
N ILE A 592 8.86 -7.78 6.11
CA ILE A 592 8.64 -6.80 5.03
C ILE A 592 9.57 -5.60 5.20
N THR A 593 9.58 -4.98 6.38
CA THR A 593 10.40 -3.79 6.67
C THR A 593 11.89 -4.11 6.51
N GLY A 594 12.34 -5.24 7.04
CA GLY A 594 13.72 -5.69 6.98
C GLY A 594 14.22 -5.93 5.57
N GLU A 595 13.45 -6.69 4.79
CA GLU A 595 13.74 -6.95 3.38
C GLU A 595 13.75 -5.65 2.57
N ALA A 596 12.78 -4.77 2.78
CA ALA A 596 12.69 -3.50 2.07
C ALA A 596 13.88 -2.58 2.36
N LEU A 597 14.24 -2.39 3.64
CA LEU A 597 15.35 -1.53 4.03
C LEU A 597 16.69 -2.08 3.54
N MET A 598 16.90 -3.40 3.61
CA MET A 598 18.08 -4.02 3.02
C MET A 598 18.08 -3.85 1.49
N GLY A 599 16.93 -4.01 0.86
CA GLY A 599 16.75 -3.82 -0.57
C GLY A 599 17.17 -2.42 -1.05
N ILE A 600 16.84 -1.39 -0.27
CA ILE A 600 17.23 0.01 -0.51
C ILE A 600 18.71 0.23 -0.15
N MET A 601 19.19 -0.32 0.96
CA MET A 601 20.60 -0.23 1.37
C MET A 601 21.52 -0.78 0.29
N LEU A 602 21.15 -1.91 -0.33
CA LEU A 602 21.91 -2.49 -1.41
C LEU A 602 21.86 -1.66 -2.72
N ALA A 603 20.92 -0.71 -2.86
CA ALA A 603 20.87 0.22 -3.99
C ALA A 603 21.74 1.47 -3.80
N MET A 604 22.12 1.79 -2.55
CA MET A 604 22.95 2.96 -2.25
C MET A 604 24.31 2.98 -2.96
N PRO A 605 25.08 1.87 -3.05
CA PRO A 605 26.35 1.87 -3.77
C PRO A 605 26.22 2.28 -5.24
N ILE A 606 25.12 1.91 -5.90
CA ILE A 606 24.85 2.28 -7.29
C ILE A 606 24.73 3.80 -7.41
N ALA A 607 23.94 4.44 -6.56
CA ALA A 607 23.86 5.91 -6.55
C ALA A 607 25.20 6.57 -6.17
N LEU A 608 25.92 6.02 -5.20
CA LEU A 608 27.22 6.57 -4.78
C LEU A 608 28.29 6.41 -5.86
N SER A 609 28.23 5.37 -6.69
CA SER A 609 29.16 5.16 -7.80
C SER A 609 29.09 6.27 -8.86
N GLY A 610 27.92 6.92 -9.01
CA GLY A 610 27.76 8.11 -9.85
C GLY A 610 28.53 9.33 -9.35
N PHE A 611 28.74 9.45 -8.02
CA PHE A 611 29.54 10.51 -7.40
C PHE A 611 31.00 10.11 -7.21
N TRP A 612 31.27 8.82 -7.02
CA TRP A 612 32.58 8.25 -6.76
C TRP A 612 32.87 7.11 -7.75
N PRO A 613 33.40 7.40 -8.96
CA PRO A 613 33.57 6.41 -10.02
C PRO A 613 34.46 5.21 -9.66
N GLY A 614 35.24 5.31 -8.59
CA GLY A 614 36.05 4.20 -8.06
C GLY A 614 35.29 3.21 -7.17
N LEU A 615 34.03 3.49 -6.82
CA LEU A 615 33.17 2.58 -6.06
C LEU A 615 32.49 1.61 -7.04
N ALA A 616 32.66 0.31 -6.83
CA ALA A 616 31.90 -0.69 -7.58
C ALA A 616 30.40 -0.47 -7.39
N SER A 617 29.63 -0.52 -8.48
CA SER A 617 28.17 -0.35 -8.45
C SER A 617 27.47 -1.42 -7.61
N ASP A 618 27.99 -2.65 -7.62
CA ASP A 618 27.54 -3.75 -6.76
C ASP A 618 28.74 -4.33 -5.95
N PRO A 619 29.13 -3.71 -4.83
CA PRO A 619 30.32 -4.09 -4.08
C PRO A 619 30.16 -5.38 -3.26
N PHE A 620 28.93 -5.88 -3.11
CA PHE A 620 28.60 -7.01 -2.25
C PHE A 620 28.52 -8.36 -2.98
N ILE A 621 28.62 -8.36 -4.32
CA ILE A 621 28.47 -9.60 -5.11
C ILE A 621 29.62 -10.56 -4.77
N LEU A 622 29.26 -11.73 -4.23
CA LEU A 622 30.20 -12.83 -4.00
C LEU A 622 30.17 -13.85 -5.13
N PHE A 623 28.99 -14.08 -5.74
CA PHE A 623 28.81 -14.97 -6.88
C PHE A 623 28.19 -14.23 -8.07
N ALA A 624 28.78 -14.36 -9.27
CA ALA A 624 28.20 -13.78 -10.48
C ALA A 624 26.83 -14.43 -10.82
N SER A 625 26.73 -15.74 -10.64
CA SER A 625 25.49 -16.51 -10.72
C SER A 625 25.35 -17.43 -9.50
N PRO A 626 24.13 -17.64 -8.97
CA PRO A 626 23.96 -18.44 -7.77
C PRO A 626 24.35 -19.91 -8.00
N PRO A 627 25.29 -20.47 -7.23
CA PRO A 627 25.91 -21.76 -7.54
C PRO A 627 24.94 -22.96 -7.45
N LEU A 628 23.88 -22.84 -6.64
CA LEU A 628 22.88 -23.88 -6.42
C LEU A 628 21.47 -23.46 -6.90
N GLY A 629 21.39 -22.42 -7.74
CA GLY A 629 20.11 -21.86 -8.18
C GLY A 629 19.24 -21.41 -7.01
N GLY A 630 17.93 -21.66 -7.08
CA GLY A 630 16.97 -21.27 -6.03
C GLY A 630 16.82 -22.27 -4.88
N TRP A 631 17.48 -23.43 -4.89
CA TRP A 631 17.26 -24.48 -3.87
C TRP A 631 17.60 -24.04 -2.45
N PRO A 632 18.74 -23.36 -2.17
CA PRO A 632 19.03 -22.87 -0.82
C PRO A 632 17.99 -21.84 -0.35
N GLY A 633 17.55 -20.96 -1.26
CA GLY A 633 16.51 -19.99 -0.98
C GLY A 633 15.18 -20.65 -0.61
N LEU A 634 14.81 -21.75 -1.26
CA LEU A 634 13.61 -22.52 -0.90
C LEU A 634 13.68 -23.04 0.54
N VAL A 635 14.83 -23.57 0.98
CA VAL A 635 15.02 -24.02 2.37
C VAL A 635 14.87 -22.85 3.34
N VAL A 636 15.50 -21.70 3.04
CA VAL A 636 15.38 -20.49 3.85
C VAL A 636 13.93 -20.02 3.95
N VAL A 637 13.21 -19.97 2.82
CA VAL A 637 11.81 -19.55 2.75
C VAL A 637 10.89 -20.53 3.51
N MET A 638 11.16 -21.84 3.44
CA MET A 638 10.42 -22.82 4.24
C MET A 638 10.67 -22.64 5.74
N LEU A 639 11.89 -22.31 6.16
CA LEU A 639 12.20 -21.99 7.56
C LEU A 639 11.48 -20.72 8.01
N VAL A 640 11.48 -19.67 7.18
CA VAL A 640 10.74 -18.43 7.46
C VAL A 640 9.23 -18.70 7.56
N ALA A 641 8.67 -19.48 6.63
CA ALA A 641 7.28 -19.91 6.66
C ALA A 641 6.93 -20.66 7.95
N TRP A 642 7.82 -21.54 8.41
CA TRP A 642 7.67 -22.26 9.66
C TRP A 642 7.72 -21.33 10.89
N PHE A 643 8.65 -20.38 10.94
CA PHE A 643 8.71 -19.37 12.00
C PHE A 643 7.44 -18.52 12.03
N LEU A 644 6.97 -18.05 10.87
CA LEU A 644 5.74 -17.28 10.75
C LEU A 644 4.52 -18.07 11.27
N TYR A 645 4.41 -19.36 10.90
CA TYR A 645 3.37 -20.24 11.42
C TYR A 645 3.46 -20.42 12.93
N ARG A 646 4.65 -20.73 13.46
CA ARG A 646 4.91 -20.91 14.90
C ARG A 646 4.51 -19.67 15.69
N ILE A 647 5.00 -18.50 15.32
CA ILE A 647 4.74 -17.23 16.02
C ILE A 647 3.25 -16.85 15.96
N ALA A 648 2.57 -17.15 14.86
CA ALA A 648 1.13 -16.93 14.76
C ALA A 648 0.32 -17.83 15.72
N VAL A 649 0.80 -19.04 16.00
CA VAL A 649 0.10 -20.05 16.83
C VAL A 649 0.50 -19.98 18.32
N ASP A 650 1.76 -19.71 18.64
CA ASP A 650 2.31 -19.75 20.01
C ASP A 650 1.69 -18.70 20.96
N SER A 651 1.05 -17.65 20.44
CA SER A 651 0.28 -16.70 21.25
C SER A 651 -0.92 -17.33 21.97
N ARG A 652 -1.24 -18.61 21.71
CA ARG A 652 -2.23 -19.42 22.42
C ARG A 652 -1.75 -19.92 23.81
N GLU A 653 -0.45 -20.15 24.00
CA GLU A 653 0.05 -20.80 25.23
C GLU A 653 0.16 -19.83 26.41
N ASN A 654 0.54 -18.57 26.16
CA ASN A 654 0.60 -17.53 27.20
C ASN A 654 -0.78 -17.07 27.71
N GLY A 655 -1.85 -17.33 26.95
CA GLY A 655 -3.22 -17.03 27.35
C GLY A 655 -3.85 -18.11 28.24
N ARG A 656 -3.43 -19.37 28.09
CA ARG A 656 -4.02 -20.53 28.81
C ARG A 656 -3.56 -20.62 30.26
N THR A 657 -2.33 -20.20 30.55
CA THR A 657 -1.78 -20.06 31.91
C THR A 657 -2.39 -18.88 32.68
N ARG A 658 -2.97 -17.87 32.01
CA ARG A 658 -3.56 -16.70 32.70
C ARG A 658 -5.02 -16.90 33.14
N ILE A 659 -5.76 -17.85 32.56
CA ILE A 659 -7.16 -18.11 32.93
C ILE A 659 -7.26 -19.12 34.08
N THR A 660 -6.23 -19.95 34.27
CA THR A 660 -6.19 -20.95 35.36
C THR A 660 -5.72 -20.38 36.69
N ASP A 661 -4.94 -19.28 36.70
CA ASP A 661 -4.43 -18.66 37.93
C ASP A 661 -5.27 -17.47 38.47
N SER A 662 -6.41 -17.14 37.86
CA SER A 662 -7.32 -16.10 38.37
C SER A 662 -8.57 -16.67 39.05
N GLY A 663 -8.59 -17.98 39.30
CA GLY A 663 -9.63 -18.69 40.03
C GLY A 663 -9.04 -19.54 41.16
N SER A 664 -8.37 -18.90 42.12
CA SER A 664 -8.13 -19.45 43.46
C SER A 664 -8.00 -18.32 44.47
#